data_AF-A0A7V2PK12-F1
#
_entry.id   AF-A0A7V2PK12-F1
#
_cell.length_a   1.000
_cell.length_b   1.000
_cell.length_c   1.000
_cell.angle_alpha   90.00
_cell.angle_beta   90.00
_cell.angle_gamma   90.00
#
_symmetry.space_group_name_H-M   'P 1'
#
loop_
_entity.id
_entity.type
_entity.pdbx_description
1 polymer ?
#
loop_
_entity_poly.entity_id
_entity_poly.type
_entity_poly.pdbx_seq_one_letter_code
_entity_poly.pdbx_strand_id
1 'polypeptide(L)'
;MPRPLFDSEYLYGFHDPGGEHIMLEQGIPGWVLITKAVGSDRSDRSGDDFSGFSNRGLGVMVRLNNGYGGVGTIPHPHHYDDFAQRCANYVNASPGARIWIIGNEPNHPIEWPGADWNWNASPPRPQSTKKRGEPITPAAYARCYRQVREAIHAVPGHEKDLVLVAAVAPWNPLTTYPGNENGDWVQYFRDMLEELGPRACDGITLHAYSHGTDPELIRSERRVGDKRFSRYNWDFRSYRDFMHAIPYDMRRLPVFITEANQGDEPWRDENTGWVKAAYGEINHWNENNSQKIRSLILYRWPRIDQWYIEGKSGVLEDFRQALTFEYKWAIANEQDESGLWQRLQDIEQRLAALQPQIDETAGMAATLAGDEAKLLELGRELDDVGMLAASLQTLDDELGELERRLADTSAPRPGPPAALPRPDILDITLDLPQRAKERWETRTETQIRRIVLHHTVTGTDALPEHLAQVHVGQGKPGIAYHFLVTGDGVIYATQPLTNIVRQIMSSDANAEINADSIAVALAGDFRANRNVEPSDEQRHAAAHLIAWLISSRGLGSRVDQIVFGRSELGEAVTSPGDQWLRGVRYKNRLLADIRTALETQADSVDSQELLRLRMYVADLEAEIIRLRTSADQVEPLQEELDALQTTIQELTARIETLQSQPAHRTEGGARPNIIDVVDTLPSHPDLPPYQHRSQPITTIVIHHTDTPKNFTVERIAHYHVFGADSRKDPWPGIGYHYVISADGSIYQTQRHETHSYHVGAANGYSLGVSLIGRFLRTGYDRKPQPAADQLPTQAQMNSTARLVAWLLQELQLDGSQHVVGHKELSATACPGDQWLQGVRWKDALLERIQARGGDKALTFYLLFWDHGDQWAKADWRNARDYIAHFRPTVGFSLEDALQAQHVLIIGGENGVSGGDAALLRAAGVDVHRLAGADEAETKALLDELVANNTPWPGAPPIATAPPPSAEPEPDAWTIPDDFMAPPPLETQPSPAKIMVETGLFPPPLENDSAPQEAE
;
A
#
# COMPACT_ATOMS: atom_id res chain seq x y z
N MET A 1 13.39 -9.08 -46.06
CA MET A 1 12.21 -8.21 -46.15
C MET A 1 12.29 -7.21 -45.00
N PRO A 2 11.83 -5.95 -45.17
CA PRO A 2 11.83 -4.99 -44.06
C PRO A 2 11.03 -5.58 -42.88
N ARG A 3 11.54 -5.38 -41.67
CA ARG A 3 10.83 -5.80 -40.45
C ARG A 3 9.49 -5.06 -40.35
N PRO A 4 8.44 -5.64 -39.73
CA PRO A 4 7.11 -5.04 -39.70
C PRO A 4 7.05 -3.60 -39.16
N LEU A 5 7.96 -3.23 -38.26
CA LEU A 5 8.04 -1.90 -37.66
C LEU A 5 9.06 -0.97 -38.36
N PHE A 6 9.68 -1.42 -39.45
CA PHE A 6 10.84 -0.73 -40.03
C PHE A 6 11.87 -0.35 -38.95
N ASP A 7 12.13 -1.27 -38.02
CA ASP A 7 13.15 -1.16 -36.98
C ASP A 7 14.50 -1.70 -37.50
N SER A 8 15.60 -1.23 -36.90
CA SER A 8 16.94 -1.78 -37.11
C SER A 8 17.27 -2.74 -35.98
N GLU A 9 18.00 -3.82 -36.26
CA GLU A 9 18.55 -4.73 -35.25
C GLU A 9 19.83 -4.19 -34.58
N TYR A 10 20.47 -3.21 -35.22
CA TYR A 10 21.73 -2.60 -34.80
C TYR A 10 21.50 -1.37 -33.92
N LEU A 11 22.47 -1.04 -33.07
CA LEU A 11 22.39 0.13 -32.19
C LEU A 11 22.62 1.47 -32.90
N TYR A 12 23.38 1.46 -33.99
CA TYR A 12 23.93 2.66 -34.64
C TYR A 12 22.88 3.55 -35.28
N GLY A 13 23.04 4.87 -35.19
CA GLY A 13 22.21 5.79 -35.95
C GLY A 13 22.61 7.26 -35.87
N PHE A 14 21.98 8.06 -36.74
CA PHE A 14 22.15 9.51 -36.81
C PHE A 14 20.83 10.25 -36.65
N HIS A 15 20.90 11.40 -35.99
CA HIS A 15 19.82 12.37 -35.96
C HIS A 15 19.84 13.20 -37.26
N ASP A 16 18.72 13.16 -37.96
CA ASP A 16 18.42 13.62 -39.32
C ASP A 16 19.15 12.92 -40.47
N PRO A 17 18.56 12.94 -41.68
CA PRO A 17 19.14 12.29 -42.86
C PRO A 17 20.46 12.89 -43.33
N GLY A 18 21.25 12.02 -43.97
CA GLY A 18 22.45 12.32 -44.73
C GLY A 18 23.64 11.45 -44.32
N GLY A 19 23.66 10.94 -43.08
CA GLY A 19 24.75 10.10 -42.55
C GLY A 19 24.57 8.59 -42.76
N GLU A 20 23.36 8.16 -43.11
CA GLU A 20 23.00 6.74 -43.20
C GLU A 20 23.77 5.95 -44.26
N HIS A 21 24.30 6.62 -45.28
CA HIS A 21 25.13 5.97 -46.30
C HIS A 21 26.37 5.30 -45.71
N ILE A 22 26.95 5.85 -44.63
CA ILE A 22 28.13 5.28 -43.96
C ILE A 22 27.83 3.91 -43.36
N MET A 23 26.64 3.75 -42.77
CA MET A 23 26.22 2.48 -42.18
C MET A 23 25.88 1.46 -43.28
N LEU A 24 25.20 1.92 -44.33
CA LEU A 24 24.79 1.07 -45.46
C LEU A 24 25.97 0.59 -46.31
N GLU A 25 27.03 1.39 -46.47
CA GLU A 25 28.27 0.98 -47.13
C GLU A 25 28.96 -0.19 -46.44
N GLN A 26 28.76 -0.34 -45.12
CA GLN A 26 29.26 -1.47 -44.31
C GLN A 26 28.25 -2.61 -44.20
N GLY A 27 27.09 -2.52 -44.85
CA GLY A 27 26.03 -3.54 -44.74
C GLY A 27 25.33 -3.56 -43.38
N ILE A 28 25.40 -2.47 -42.62
CA ILE A 28 24.81 -2.32 -41.28
C ILE A 28 23.65 -1.32 -41.38
N PRO A 29 22.43 -1.74 -41.72
CA PRO A 29 21.30 -0.81 -41.80
C PRO A 29 20.84 -0.40 -40.40
N GLY A 30 21.48 0.63 -39.84
CA GLY A 30 21.15 1.23 -38.53
C GLY A 30 19.89 2.11 -38.55
N TRP A 31 19.84 3.08 -37.64
CA TRP A 31 18.72 3.97 -37.41
C TRP A 31 18.91 5.36 -38.02
N VAL A 32 17.82 5.94 -38.50
CA VAL A 32 17.70 7.36 -38.85
C VAL A 32 16.52 7.93 -38.06
N LEU A 33 16.80 8.95 -37.25
CA LEU A 33 15.76 9.71 -36.56
C LEU A 33 15.50 11.01 -37.29
N ILE A 34 14.27 11.29 -37.71
CA ILE A 34 13.90 12.55 -38.36
C ILE A 34 13.02 13.37 -37.42
N THR A 35 13.29 14.68 -37.28
CA THR A 35 12.46 15.57 -36.46
C THR A 35 11.57 16.45 -37.34
N LYS A 36 10.30 16.61 -36.96
CA LYS A 36 9.28 17.34 -37.73
C LYS A 36 8.44 18.24 -36.85
N ALA A 37 8.34 19.52 -37.21
CA ALA A 37 7.34 20.44 -36.68
C ALA A 37 6.07 20.31 -37.53
N VAL A 38 5.06 19.62 -37.01
CA VAL A 38 3.80 19.35 -37.74
C VAL A 38 2.72 20.39 -37.47
N GLY A 39 2.88 21.24 -36.45
CA GLY A 39 1.86 22.20 -36.03
C GLY A 39 0.65 21.52 -35.39
N SER A 40 -0.42 22.29 -35.19
CA SER A 40 -1.69 21.85 -34.59
C SER A 40 -2.90 22.14 -35.48
N ASP A 41 -2.71 22.31 -36.79
CA ASP A 41 -3.82 22.44 -37.74
C ASP A 41 -4.42 21.06 -38.03
N ARG A 42 -5.56 20.76 -37.41
CA ARG A 42 -6.29 19.49 -37.60
C ARG A 42 -6.69 19.19 -39.05
N SER A 43 -6.72 20.21 -39.92
CA SER A 43 -7.13 20.10 -41.32
C SER A 43 -5.96 19.81 -42.27
N ASP A 44 -4.73 19.98 -41.81
CA ASP A 44 -3.53 19.66 -42.58
C ASP A 44 -3.36 18.15 -42.70
N ARG A 45 -3.31 17.67 -43.95
CA ARG A 45 -3.17 16.27 -44.36
C ARG A 45 -1.84 15.96 -45.03
N SER A 46 -0.88 16.87 -44.96
CA SER A 46 0.47 16.65 -45.46
C SER A 46 1.23 15.65 -44.59
N GLY A 47 2.14 14.91 -45.24
CA GLY A 47 3.08 13.98 -44.65
C GLY A 47 4.34 13.88 -45.51
N ASP A 48 5.29 13.06 -45.10
CA ASP A 48 6.57 12.85 -45.78
C ASP A 48 6.79 11.38 -46.15
N ASP A 49 7.44 11.11 -47.27
CA ASP A 49 7.78 9.74 -47.68
C ASP A 49 9.14 9.31 -47.12
N PHE A 50 9.11 8.35 -46.19
CA PHE A 50 10.29 7.75 -45.56
C PHE A 50 10.69 6.41 -46.18
N SER A 51 9.97 5.95 -47.21
CA SER A 51 10.20 4.66 -47.87
C SER A 51 11.61 4.55 -48.46
N GLY A 52 12.24 5.67 -48.81
CA GLY A 52 13.63 5.71 -49.24
C GLY A 52 14.62 5.17 -48.21
N PHE A 53 14.32 5.27 -46.91
CA PHE A 53 15.14 4.73 -45.83
C PHE A 53 14.74 3.28 -45.50
N SER A 54 13.46 3.05 -45.24
CA SER A 54 12.98 1.73 -44.80
C SER A 54 13.10 0.65 -45.89
N ASN A 55 12.98 0.98 -47.17
CA ASN A 55 13.25 0.04 -48.27
C ASN A 55 14.74 -0.38 -48.35
N ARG A 56 15.65 0.39 -47.74
CA ARG A 56 17.07 0.06 -47.62
C ARG A 56 17.39 -0.69 -46.32
N GLY A 57 16.36 -1.06 -45.55
CA GLY A 57 16.47 -1.80 -44.29
C GLY A 57 16.74 -0.93 -43.06
N LEU A 58 16.85 0.39 -43.21
CA LEU A 58 17.12 1.29 -42.08
C LEU A 58 15.93 1.34 -41.11
N GLY A 59 16.26 1.45 -39.83
CA GLY A 59 15.33 1.81 -38.77
C GLY A 59 14.86 3.26 -38.94
N VAL A 60 13.55 3.52 -39.00
CA VAL A 60 13.03 4.90 -39.17
C VAL A 60 12.22 5.32 -37.94
N MET A 61 12.74 6.33 -37.22
CA MET A 61 12.01 7.00 -36.14
C MET A 61 11.69 8.43 -36.54
N VAL A 62 10.47 8.90 -36.25
CA VAL A 62 10.07 10.28 -36.55
C VAL A 62 9.58 10.97 -35.28
N ARG A 63 10.24 12.05 -34.89
CA ARG A 63 9.81 12.89 -33.77
C ARG A 63 8.86 13.97 -34.25
N LEU A 64 7.63 13.91 -33.78
CA LEU A 64 6.54 14.84 -34.10
C LEU A 64 6.45 15.89 -32.98
N ASN A 65 6.80 17.12 -33.33
CA ASN A 65 6.63 18.29 -32.48
C ASN A 65 5.49 19.17 -33.03
N ASN A 66 4.75 19.86 -32.16
CA ASN A 66 3.89 20.97 -32.58
C ASN A 66 4.75 22.09 -33.19
N GLY A 67 5.86 22.43 -32.54
CA GLY A 67 6.90 23.29 -33.09
C GLY A 67 8.15 23.25 -32.23
N TYR A 68 9.04 24.22 -32.44
CA TYR A 68 10.28 24.37 -31.66
C TYR A 68 10.29 25.71 -30.95
N GLY A 69 11.03 25.81 -29.85
CA GLY A 69 11.12 27.04 -29.07
C GLY A 69 9.75 27.39 -28.46
N GLY A 70 9.46 28.69 -28.37
CA GLY A 70 8.20 29.21 -27.82
C GLY A 70 6.91 28.84 -28.57
N VAL A 71 6.98 28.08 -29.68
CA VAL A 71 5.80 27.44 -30.26
C VAL A 71 5.35 26.26 -29.39
N GLY A 72 6.29 25.63 -28.68
CA GLY A 72 6.10 24.50 -27.81
C GLY A 72 6.21 23.16 -28.54
N THR A 73 6.91 22.22 -27.93
CA THR A 73 7.02 20.83 -28.42
C THR A 73 5.65 20.15 -28.52
N ILE A 74 4.76 20.49 -27.59
CA ILE A 74 3.31 20.27 -27.66
C ILE A 74 2.64 21.65 -27.54
N PRO A 75 1.42 21.84 -28.08
CA PRO A 75 0.78 23.16 -28.05
C PRO A 75 0.23 23.46 -26.66
N HIS A 76 -0.44 24.60 -26.51
CA HIS A 76 -1.25 24.84 -25.31
C HIS A 76 -2.37 23.78 -25.15
N PRO A 77 -2.83 23.48 -23.92
CA PRO A 77 -3.83 22.44 -23.65
C PRO A 77 -5.11 22.51 -24.48
N HIS A 78 -5.57 23.70 -24.85
CA HIS A 78 -6.78 23.89 -25.66
C HIS A 78 -6.64 23.46 -27.12
N HIS A 79 -5.43 23.12 -27.56
CA HIS A 79 -5.11 22.62 -28.91
C HIS A 79 -4.65 21.16 -28.94
N TYR A 80 -4.73 20.42 -27.82
CA TYR A 80 -4.28 19.01 -27.79
C TYR A 80 -5.07 18.13 -28.77
N ASP A 81 -6.40 18.28 -28.83
CA ASP A 81 -7.24 17.51 -29.76
C ASP A 81 -6.87 17.80 -31.23
N ASP A 82 -6.59 19.06 -31.56
CA ASP A 82 -6.21 19.45 -32.91
C ASP A 82 -4.82 18.94 -33.29
N PHE A 83 -3.88 18.95 -32.33
CA PHE A 83 -2.55 18.37 -32.49
C PHE A 83 -2.59 16.85 -32.65
N ALA A 84 -3.40 16.15 -31.84
CA ALA A 84 -3.61 14.71 -31.98
C ALA A 84 -4.13 14.35 -33.37
N GLN A 85 -5.14 15.10 -33.87
CA GLN A 85 -5.64 14.90 -35.23
C GLN A 85 -4.57 15.23 -36.29
N ARG A 86 -3.78 16.28 -36.09
CA ARG A 86 -2.68 16.64 -37.01
C ARG A 86 -1.63 15.55 -37.10
N CYS A 87 -1.22 14.98 -35.96
CA CYS A 87 -0.30 13.86 -35.89
C CYS A 87 -0.86 12.62 -36.60
N ALA A 88 -2.13 12.25 -36.36
CA ALA A 88 -2.77 11.14 -37.05
C ALA A 88 -2.82 11.35 -38.58
N ASN A 89 -3.15 12.56 -39.04
CA ASN A 89 -3.12 12.89 -40.46
C ASN A 89 -1.70 12.77 -41.05
N TYR A 90 -0.69 13.23 -40.30
CA TYR A 90 0.71 13.16 -40.71
C TYR A 90 1.15 11.70 -40.88
N VAL A 91 0.87 10.85 -39.88
CA VAL A 91 1.19 9.42 -39.89
C VAL A 91 0.51 8.72 -41.07
N ASN A 92 -0.79 8.94 -41.28
CA ASN A 92 -1.54 8.37 -42.39
C ASN A 92 -0.96 8.76 -43.78
N ALA A 93 -0.39 9.96 -43.89
CA ALA A 93 0.21 10.48 -45.12
C ALA A 93 1.71 10.18 -45.25
N SER A 94 2.32 9.47 -44.29
CA SER A 94 3.77 9.28 -44.23
C SER A 94 4.19 7.81 -44.31
N PRO A 95 4.28 7.23 -45.52
CA PRO A 95 4.71 5.85 -45.69
C PRO A 95 6.19 5.67 -45.29
N GLY A 96 6.53 4.44 -44.89
CA GLY A 96 7.91 4.05 -44.61
C GLY A 96 8.41 4.36 -43.20
N ALA A 97 7.55 4.82 -42.29
CA ALA A 97 7.82 4.95 -40.85
C ALA A 97 6.68 4.32 -40.03
N ARG A 98 7.03 3.76 -38.86
CA ARG A 98 6.10 3.09 -37.92
C ARG A 98 6.40 3.39 -36.45
N ILE A 99 7.36 4.27 -36.19
CA ILE A 99 7.86 4.60 -34.86
C ILE A 99 7.87 6.11 -34.72
N TRP A 100 7.05 6.61 -33.80
CA TRP A 100 6.69 8.03 -33.67
C TRP A 100 7.01 8.52 -32.27
N ILE A 101 7.84 9.54 -32.12
CA ILE A 101 8.16 10.15 -30.82
C ILE A 101 7.32 11.41 -30.68
N ILE A 102 6.56 11.56 -29.59
CA ILE A 102 5.66 12.71 -29.42
C ILE A 102 6.31 13.76 -28.55
N GLY A 103 6.81 14.80 -29.20
CA GLY A 103 7.50 15.92 -28.56
C GLY A 103 8.96 15.64 -28.21
N ASN A 104 9.55 16.58 -27.48
CA ASN A 104 10.95 16.66 -27.09
C ASN A 104 11.06 17.37 -25.74
N GLU A 105 11.86 16.84 -24.81
CA GLU A 105 12.30 17.51 -23.60
C GLU A 105 11.24 18.39 -22.90
N PRO A 106 10.05 17.85 -22.55
CA PRO A 106 8.93 18.66 -22.06
C PRO A 106 9.23 19.38 -20.73
N ASN A 107 10.20 18.88 -19.95
CA ASN A 107 10.69 19.54 -18.74
C ASN A 107 11.61 20.74 -19.02
N HIS A 108 11.99 21.02 -20.27
CA HIS A 108 12.84 22.13 -20.61
C HIS A 108 12.03 23.35 -21.05
N PRO A 109 12.21 24.54 -20.43
CA PRO A 109 11.42 25.72 -20.78
C PRO A 109 11.56 26.19 -22.23
N ILE A 110 12.63 25.77 -22.93
CA ILE A 110 12.79 26.04 -24.36
C ILE A 110 11.68 25.39 -25.19
N GLU A 111 11.10 24.29 -24.70
CA GLU A 111 10.07 23.51 -25.38
C GLU A 111 8.66 23.84 -24.90
N TRP A 112 8.50 24.84 -24.02
CA TRP A 112 7.19 25.24 -23.50
C TRP A 112 6.45 26.16 -24.47
N PRO A 113 5.14 25.96 -24.69
CA PRO A 113 4.36 26.87 -25.52
C PRO A 113 4.31 28.26 -24.87
N GLY A 114 4.65 29.27 -25.66
CA GLY A 114 4.75 30.68 -25.25
C GLY A 114 6.09 31.09 -24.61
N ALA A 115 7.06 30.20 -24.48
CA ALA A 115 8.34 30.51 -23.83
C ALA A 115 9.30 31.32 -24.72
N ASP A 116 9.98 32.29 -24.11
CA ASP A 116 11.10 33.02 -24.70
C ASP A 116 12.05 33.42 -23.57
N TRP A 117 13.17 32.70 -23.49
CA TRP A 117 14.09 32.72 -22.37
C TRP A 117 15.45 33.30 -22.76
N ASN A 118 16.07 34.01 -21.82
CA ASN A 118 17.44 34.45 -21.93
C ASN A 118 18.37 33.37 -21.37
N TRP A 119 18.92 32.55 -22.25
CA TRP A 119 19.85 31.46 -21.91
C TRP A 119 21.25 31.96 -21.52
N ASN A 120 21.58 33.21 -21.87
CA ASN A 120 22.86 33.82 -21.48
C ASN A 120 22.83 34.40 -20.05
N ALA A 121 21.67 34.38 -19.38
CA ALA A 121 21.58 34.74 -17.97
C ALA A 121 21.96 33.54 -17.09
N SER A 122 22.59 33.80 -15.93
CA SER A 122 22.91 32.76 -14.94
C SER A 122 22.22 33.08 -13.60
N PRO A 123 21.20 32.30 -13.18
CA PRO A 123 20.57 31.21 -13.92
C PRO A 123 19.73 31.71 -15.12
N PRO A 124 19.45 30.84 -16.11
CA PRO A 124 18.54 31.16 -17.21
C PRO A 124 17.19 31.64 -16.69
N ARG A 125 16.59 32.64 -17.36
CA ARG A 125 15.33 33.26 -16.94
C ARG A 125 14.52 33.74 -18.14
N PRO A 126 13.19 33.83 -18.03
CA PRO A 126 12.37 34.32 -19.13
C PRO A 126 12.67 35.79 -19.44
N GLN A 127 12.58 36.19 -20.71
CA GLN A 127 12.80 37.58 -21.15
C GLN A 127 11.83 38.56 -20.44
N SER A 128 10.65 38.08 -20.09
CA SER A 128 9.67 38.77 -19.24
C SER A 128 8.73 37.74 -18.58
N THR A 129 7.94 38.14 -17.59
CA THR A 129 6.96 37.24 -16.96
C THR A 129 5.96 36.64 -17.95
N LYS A 130 5.58 37.39 -18.99
CA LYS A 130 4.68 36.92 -20.08
C LYS A 130 5.34 35.93 -21.04
N LYS A 131 6.67 35.88 -21.04
CA LYS A 131 7.50 35.02 -21.89
C LYS A 131 8.04 33.81 -21.14
N ARG A 132 7.52 33.52 -19.95
CA ARG A 132 7.83 32.28 -19.23
C ARG A 132 7.41 31.04 -20.03
N GLY A 133 6.33 31.13 -20.78
CA GLY A 133 5.65 29.97 -21.37
C GLY A 133 4.85 29.20 -20.33
N GLU A 134 4.03 28.27 -20.80
CA GLU A 134 3.26 27.35 -19.97
C GLU A 134 4.11 26.10 -19.65
N PRO A 135 4.45 25.85 -18.37
CA PRO A 135 5.19 24.65 -18.00
C PRO A 135 4.44 23.38 -18.36
N ILE A 136 5.14 22.45 -19.02
CA ILE A 136 4.58 21.14 -19.32
C ILE A 136 4.86 20.22 -18.12
N THR A 137 3.86 20.01 -17.26
CA THR A 137 3.95 19.05 -16.15
C THR A 137 3.81 17.60 -16.65
N PRO A 138 4.21 16.58 -15.86
CA PRO A 138 4.00 15.17 -16.21
C PRO A 138 2.55 14.86 -16.62
N ALA A 139 1.57 15.31 -15.82
CA ALA A 139 0.15 15.13 -16.13
C ALA A 139 -0.29 15.86 -17.40
N ALA A 140 0.24 17.06 -17.67
CA ALA A 140 -0.07 17.83 -18.88
C ALA A 140 0.50 17.16 -20.14
N TYR A 141 1.73 16.62 -20.06
CA TYR A 141 2.33 15.83 -21.12
C TYR A 141 1.56 14.54 -21.35
N ALA A 142 1.28 13.77 -20.30
CA ALA A 142 0.56 12.51 -20.37
C ALA A 142 -0.82 12.66 -21.03
N ARG A 143 -1.55 13.75 -20.72
CA ARG A 143 -2.84 14.05 -21.36
C ARG A 143 -2.70 14.25 -22.87
N CYS A 144 -1.74 15.05 -23.32
CA CYS A 144 -1.50 15.29 -24.75
C CYS A 144 -1.07 13.99 -25.46
N TYR A 145 -0.11 13.29 -24.87
CA TYR A 145 0.46 12.07 -25.42
C TYR A 145 -0.60 10.98 -25.60
N ARG A 146 -1.49 10.74 -24.62
CA ARG A 146 -2.56 9.74 -24.76
C ARG A 146 -3.49 10.04 -25.94
N GLN A 147 -3.91 11.30 -26.09
CA GLN A 147 -4.75 11.71 -27.22
C GLN A 147 -4.04 11.49 -28.56
N VAL A 148 -2.76 11.86 -28.66
CA VAL A 148 -1.97 11.66 -29.89
C VAL A 148 -1.81 10.18 -30.20
N ARG A 149 -1.46 9.35 -29.21
CA ARG A 149 -1.29 7.90 -29.37
C ARG A 149 -2.58 7.23 -29.82
N GLU A 150 -3.69 7.53 -29.15
CA GLU A 150 -5.02 7.00 -29.52
C GLU A 150 -5.41 7.41 -30.94
N ALA A 151 -5.17 8.66 -31.33
CA ALA A 151 -5.45 9.14 -32.68
C ALA A 151 -4.59 8.45 -33.75
N ILE A 152 -3.30 8.19 -33.46
CA ILE A 152 -2.40 7.46 -34.37
C ILE A 152 -2.84 5.99 -34.51
N HIS A 153 -3.12 5.30 -33.40
CA HIS A 153 -3.55 3.89 -33.44
C HIS A 153 -4.93 3.69 -34.07
N ALA A 154 -5.76 4.74 -34.10
CA ALA A 154 -7.04 4.72 -34.81
C ALA A 154 -6.89 4.85 -36.34
N VAL A 155 -5.71 5.19 -36.86
CA VAL A 155 -5.45 5.22 -38.30
C VAL A 155 -5.35 3.79 -38.84
N PRO A 156 -6.14 3.41 -39.87
CA PRO A 156 -6.11 2.07 -40.43
C PRO A 156 -4.71 1.66 -40.91
N GLY A 157 -4.26 0.49 -40.46
CA GLY A 157 -2.93 -0.04 -40.77
C GLY A 157 -1.82 0.50 -39.88
N HIS A 158 -2.10 1.34 -38.88
CA HIS A 158 -1.16 1.88 -37.89
C HIS A 158 -1.50 1.45 -36.45
N GLU A 159 -2.36 0.44 -36.28
CA GLU A 159 -2.83 -0.05 -34.97
C GLU A 159 -1.69 -0.65 -34.12
N LYS A 160 -0.56 -0.98 -34.75
CA LYS A 160 0.62 -1.59 -34.12
C LYS A 160 1.86 -0.70 -34.19
N ASP A 161 1.73 0.53 -34.65
CA ASP A 161 2.83 1.49 -34.67
C ASP A 161 3.30 1.76 -33.23
N LEU A 162 4.60 2.01 -33.05
CA LEU A 162 5.13 2.38 -31.74
C LEU A 162 5.03 3.90 -31.56
N VAL A 163 4.22 4.35 -30.61
CA VAL A 163 4.19 5.76 -30.20
C VAL A 163 5.02 5.91 -28.93
N LEU A 164 6.19 6.52 -29.04
CA LEU A 164 7.17 6.64 -27.98
C LEU A 164 7.01 7.97 -27.22
N VAL A 165 7.19 7.92 -25.89
CA VAL A 165 7.22 9.15 -25.07
C VAL A 165 8.49 9.96 -25.36
N ALA A 166 8.42 11.27 -25.15
CA ALA A 166 9.53 12.19 -25.30
C ALA A 166 10.60 11.94 -24.25
N ALA A 167 11.86 12.12 -24.64
CA ALA A 167 12.98 12.12 -23.71
C ALA A 167 12.91 13.36 -22.83
N VAL A 168 13.35 13.22 -21.59
CA VAL A 168 13.43 14.30 -20.61
C VAL A 168 14.83 14.90 -20.65
N ALA A 169 14.93 16.23 -20.65
CA ALA A 169 16.20 16.93 -20.61
C ALA A 169 16.94 16.61 -19.30
N PRO A 170 18.13 16.00 -19.34
CA PRO A 170 18.93 15.76 -18.14
C PRO A 170 19.44 17.08 -17.54
N TRP A 171 19.66 17.07 -16.22
CA TRP A 171 20.22 18.18 -15.44
C TRP A 171 19.43 19.49 -15.46
N ASN A 172 18.16 19.48 -15.87
CA ASN A 172 17.33 20.67 -15.89
C ASN A 172 16.36 20.75 -14.69
N PRO A 173 16.63 21.63 -13.70
CA PRO A 173 15.80 21.81 -12.52
C PRO A 173 14.68 22.86 -12.64
N LEU A 174 14.36 23.33 -13.85
CA LEU A 174 13.47 24.49 -14.04
C LEU A 174 11.97 24.15 -14.00
N THR A 175 11.60 22.88 -14.18
CA THR A 175 10.20 22.44 -14.08
C THR A 175 9.88 21.97 -12.67
N THR A 176 9.08 22.74 -11.93
CA THR A 176 8.63 22.38 -10.58
C THR A 176 7.11 22.24 -10.53
N TYR A 177 6.62 21.34 -9.69
CA TYR A 177 5.20 21.06 -9.43
C TYR A 177 5.06 20.38 -8.06
N PRO A 178 3.85 20.28 -7.48
CA PRO A 178 3.66 19.62 -6.18
C PRO A 178 4.21 18.20 -6.18
N GLY A 179 5.07 17.88 -5.20
CA GLY A 179 5.79 16.61 -5.10
C GLY A 179 7.19 16.62 -5.75
N ASN A 180 7.50 17.60 -6.61
CA ASN A 180 8.81 17.79 -7.22
C ASN A 180 9.23 19.28 -7.19
N GLU A 181 9.31 19.83 -5.97
CA GLU A 181 9.59 21.25 -5.74
C GLU A 181 11.02 21.64 -6.12
N ASN A 182 11.93 20.67 -6.18
CA ASN A 182 13.34 20.88 -6.56
C ASN A 182 13.56 20.85 -8.08
N GLY A 183 12.58 20.39 -8.85
CA GLY A 183 12.71 20.19 -10.29
C GLY A 183 13.62 19.01 -10.64
N ASP A 184 13.61 17.96 -9.83
CA ASP A 184 14.33 16.73 -10.15
C ASP A 184 13.84 16.17 -11.49
N TRP A 185 14.72 16.17 -12.49
CA TRP A 185 14.41 15.71 -13.85
C TRP A 185 14.25 14.18 -13.93
N VAL A 186 14.90 13.42 -13.05
CA VAL A 186 14.71 11.96 -12.98
C VAL A 186 13.38 11.63 -12.34
N GLN A 187 12.96 12.42 -11.34
CA GLN A 187 11.61 12.33 -10.78
C GLN A 187 10.55 12.75 -11.82
N TYR A 188 10.75 13.86 -12.55
CA TYR A 188 9.87 14.25 -13.66
C TYR A 188 9.65 13.11 -14.64
N PHE A 189 10.73 12.44 -15.04
CA PHE A 189 10.67 11.28 -15.92
C PHE A 189 9.85 10.12 -15.32
N ARG A 190 10.08 9.79 -14.05
CA ARG A 190 9.30 8.77 -13.34
C ARG A 190 7.82 9.13 -13.29
N ASP A 191 7.49 10.32 -12.81
CA ASP A 191 6.12 10.80 -12.65
C ASP A 191 5.40 10.82 -14.01
N MET A 192 6.10 11.17 -15.09
CA MET A 192 5.56 11.12 -16.45
C MET A 192 5.18 9.69 -16.88
N LEU A 193 6.02 8.70 -16.56
CA LEU A 193 5.75 7.30 -16.86
C LEU A 193 4.64 6.73 -15.97
N GLU A 194 4.64 7.05 -14.68
CA GLU A 194 3.62 6.62 -13.72
C GLU A 194 2.24 7.17 -14.07
N GLU A 195 2.15 8.44 -14.47
CA GLU A 195 0.92 9.03 -15.00
C GLU A 195 0.39 8.20 -16.18
N LEU A 196 1.24 7.87 -17.15
CA LEU A 196 0.82 7.09 -18.32
C LEU A 196 0.42 5.64 -17.99
N GLY A 197 1.20 4.98 -17.13
CA GLY A 197 1.06 3.57 -16.81
C GLY A 197 1.43 2.63 -17.97
N PRO A 198 1.47 1.30 -17.71
CA PRO A 198 2.06 0.31 -18.61
C PRO A 198 1.21 -0.06 -19.83
N ARG A 199 -0.01 0.48 -19.94
CA ARG A 199 -0.96 0.20 -21.05
C ARG A 199 -1.10 1.36 -22.04
N ALA A 200 -0.73 2.57 -21.63
CA ALA A 200 -0.90 3.75 -22.45
C ALA A 200 0.39 4.20 -23.14
N CYS A 201 1.49 3.43 -23.04
CA CYS A 201 2.82 3.77 -23.57
C CYS A 201 3.41 2.59 -24.35
N ASP A 202 3.89 2.82 -25.58
CA ASP A 202 4.48 1.75 -26.42
C ASP A 202 6.00 1.65 -26.31
N GLY A 203 6.67 2.66 -25.75
CA GLY A 203 8.11 2.69 -25.61
C GLY A 203 8.63 4.02 -25.10
N ILE A 204 9.90 4.01 -24.69
CA ILE A 204 10.53 5.08 -23.90
C ILE A 204 11.72 5.64 -24.66
N THR A 205 11.85 6.97 -24.71
CA THR A 205 13.04 7.61 -25.26
C THR A 205 13.85 8.31 -24.19
N LEU A 206 15.17 8.32 -24.35
CA LEU A 206 16.14 8.92 -23.45
C LEU A 206 17.12 9.77 -24.24
N HIS A 207 17.65 10.80 -23.59
CA HIS A 207 18.80 11.57 -24.06
C HIS A 207 19.99 11.29 -23.14
N ALA A 208 21.20 11.17 -23.71
CA ALA A 208 22.41 10.83 -22.96
C ALA A 208 23.61 11.62 -23.49
N TYR A 209 24.22 12.43 -22.63
CA TYR A 209 25.31 13.33 -23.01
C TYR A 209 26.50 13.17 -22.06
N SER A 210 27.71 13.48 -22.52
CA SER A 210 28.86 13.73 -21.63
C SER A 210 29.17 15.22 -21.57
N HIS A 211 29.97 15.68 -20.60
CA HIS A 211 30.43 17.07 -20.56
C HIS A 211 31.85 17.21 -21.10
N GLY A 212 32.02 16.87 -22.39
CA GLY A 212 33.30 16.92 -23.07
C GLY A 212 33.56 15.72 -23.97
N THR A 213 34.70 15.78 -24.66
CA THR A 213 35.05 14.90 -25.79
C THR A 213 35.89 13.69 -25.39
N ASP A 214 36.31 13.61 -24.13
CA ASP A 214 37.16 12.53 -23.61
C ASP A 214 36.35 11.22 -23.51
N PRO A 215 36.79 10.13 -24.15
CA PRO A 215 36.08 8.85 -24.11
C PRO A 215 35.92 8.29 -22.69
N GLU A 216 36.76 8.66 -21.72
CA GLU A 216 36.61 8.23 -20.32
C GLU A 216 35.33 8.80 -19.67
N LEU A 217 34.78 9.91 -20.19
CA LEU A 217 33.51 10.48 -19.72
C LEU A 217 32.32 9.56 -20.02
N ILE A 218 32.44 8.64 -20.99
CA ILE A 218 31.41 7.64 -21.27
C ILE A 218 31.20 6.70 -20.07
N ARG A 219 32.28 6.40 -19.34
CA ARG A 219 32.27 5.46 -18.20
C ARG A 219 32.41 6.16 -16.85
N SER A 220 32.42 7.49 -16.86
CA SER A 220 32.54 8.33 -15.67
C SER A 220 31.41 8.05 -14.67
N GLU A 221 31.79 7.84 -13.42
CA GLU A 221 30.90 7.73 -12.25
C GLU A 221 30.77 9.07 -11.51
N ARG A 222 31.25 10.15 -12.13
CA ARG A 222 31.17 11.50 -11.56
C ARG A 222 29.72 11.86 -11.30
N ARG A 223 29.45 12.37 -10.10
CA ARG A 223 28.12 12.80 -9.67
C ARG A 223 27.88 14.28 -9.93
N VAL A 224 26.60 14.66 -10.01
CA VAL A 224 26.20 16.07 -10.10
C VAL A 224 26.73 16.84 -8.89
N GLY A 225 27.32 18.02 -9.12
CA GLY A 225 27.93 18.82 -8.05
C GLY A 225 26.91 19.52 -7.13
N ASP A 226 25.70 19.77 -7.60
CA ASP A 226 24.60 20.28 -6.77
C ASP A 226 24.17 19.21 -5.76
N LYS A 227 24.24 19.56 -4.47
CA LYS A 227 23.92 18.65 -3.35
C LYS A 227 22.50 18.08 -3.42
N ARG A 228 21.56 18.78 -4.06
CA ARG A 228 20.17 18.30 -4.22
C ARG A 228 20.10 17.07 -5.13
N PHE A 229 21.07 16.91 -6.03
CA PHE A 229 21.07 15.92 -7.11
C PHE A 229 22.33 15.05 -7.12
N SER A 230 23.13 15.06 -6.04
CA SER A 230 24.42 14.36 -5.94
C SER A 230 24.35 12.84 -6.04
N ARG A 231 23.14 12.27 -6.08
CA ARG A 231 22.89 10.85 -6.39
C ARG A 231 23.00 10.54 -7.89
N TYR A 232 22.75 11.51 -8.77
CA TYR A 232 22.73 11.32 -10.21
C TYR A 232 24.11 11.49 -10.84
N ASN A 233 24.30 10.84 -11.99
CA ASN A 233 25.52 10.92 -12.78
C ASN A 233 25.58 12.24 -13.56
N TRP A 234 26.79 12.75 -13.73
CA TRP A 234 27.07 14.00 -14.44
C TRP A 234 27.32 13.82 -15.92
N ASP A 235 27.85 12.67 -16.36
CA ASP A 235 28.22 12.44 -17.75
C ASP A 235 27.28 11.40 -18.39
N PHE A 236 27.80 10.63 -19.36
CA PHE A 236 27.02 9.75 -20.23
C PHE A 236 26.16 8.76 -19.46
N ARG A 237 26.66 8.21 -18.34
CA ARG A 237 25.94 7.28 -17.46
C ARG A 237 24.70 7.85 -16.77
N SER A 238 24.37 9.13 -16.99
CA SER A 238 23.04 9.68 -16.66
C SER A 238 21.89 8.89 -17.28
N TYR A 239 22.09 8.21 -18.43
CA TYR A 239 21.10 7.28 -18.97
C TYR A 239 20.71 6.17 -17.97
N ARG A 240 21.64 5.72 -17.12
CA ARG A 240 21.39 4.68 -16.11
C ARG A 240 20.45 5.19 -15.02
N ASP A 241 20.52 6.47 -14.68
CA ASP A 241 19.62 7.08 -13.70
C ASP A 241 18.18 7.05 -14.21
N PHE A 242 17.98 7.35 -15.50
CA PHE A 242 16.68 7.19 -16.14
C PHE A 242 16.24 5.73 -16.25
N MET A 243 17.13 4.82 -16.67
CA MET A 243 16.82 3.38 -16.75
C MET A 243 16.35 2.82 -15.39
N HIS A 244 17.02 3.19 -14.29
CA HIS A 244 16.61 2.79 -12.95
C HIS A 244 15.32 3.45 -12.46
N ALA A 245 14.96 4.60 -13.03
CA ALA A 245 13.73 5.32 -12.71
C ALA A 245 12.48 4.78 -13.43
N ILE A 246 12.63 3.92 -14.44
CA ILE A 246 11.50 3.29 -15.14
C ILE A 246 10.71 2.39 -14.16
N PRO A 247 9.38 2.60 -14.03
CA PRO A 247 8.50 1.76 -13.20
C PRO A 247 8.61 0.27 -13.56
N TYR A 248 8.52 -0.60 -12.56
CA TYR A 248 8.79 -2.03 -12.71
C TYR A 248 7.92 -2.70 -13.80
N ASP A 249 6.63 -2.40 -13.81
CA ASP A 249 5.64 -2.90 -14.77
C ASP A 249 5.80 -2.36 -16.19
N MET A 250 6.61 -1.31 -16.36
CA MET A 250 6.97 -0.70 -17.63
C MET A 250 8.34 -1.17 -18.16
N ARG A 251 9.12 -1.95 -17.39
CA ARG A 251 10.46 -2.41 -17.81
C ARG A 251 10.46 -3.37 -19.00
N ARG A 252 9.29 -3.89 -19.38
CA ARG A 252 9.10 -4.67 -20.62
C ARG A 252 9.07 -3.81 -21.89
N LEU A 253 8.85 -2.50 -21.74
CA LEU A 253 8.74 -1.58 -22.88
C LEU A 253 10.12 -1.33 -23.51
N PRO A 254 10.17 -1.17 -24.85
CA PRO A 254 11.41 -0.87 -25.54
C PRO A 254 11.93 0.52 -25.16
N VAL A 255 13.26 0.63 -25.00
CA VAL A 255 13.94 1.90 -24.71
C VAL A 255 14.84 2.30 -25.86
N PHE A 256 14.88 3.58 -26.19
CA PHE A 256 15.67 4.15 -27.28
C PHE A 256 16.45 5.35 -26.75
N ILE A 257 17.78 5.39 -26.92
CA ILE A 257 18.51 6.65 -26.75
C ILE A 257 18.43 7.38 -28.10
N THR A 258 17.69 8.49 -28.13
CA THR A 258 17.31 9.21 -29.34
C THR A 258 18.18 10.43 -29.63
N GLU A 259 18.97 10.87 -28.64
CA GLU A 259 20.02 11.88 -28.81
C GLU A 259 21.20 11.57 -27.90
N ALA A 260 22.40 11.60 -28.49
CA ALA A 260 23.66 11.49 -27.78
C ALA A 260 24.75 12.33 -28.44
N ASN A 261 25.50 13.07 -27.63
CA ASN A 261 26.65 13.87 -28.04
C ASN A 261 27.58 14.14 -26.84
N GLN A 262 28.66 14.89 -27.11
CA GLN A 262 29.68 15.28 -26.16
C GLN A 262 29.36 16.55 -25.34
N GLY A 263 28.07 16.85 -25.16
CA GLY A 263 27.54 17.92 -24.31
C GLY A 263 27.37 19.24 -25.05
N ASP A 264 27.56 20.35 -24.33
CA ASP A 264 27.44 21.71 -24.88
C ASP A 264 28.51 22.05 -25.94
N GLU A 265 29.56 21.23 -26.05
CA GLU A 265 30.66 21.44 -26.98
C GLU A 265 30.34 20.88 -28.38
N PRO A 266 30.53 21.66 -29.46
CA PRO A 266 30.47 21.19 -30.84
C PRO A 266 31.33 19.96 -31.10
N TRP A 267 30.91 19.07 -32.02
CA TRP A 267 31.77 17.97 -32.48
C TRP A 267 33.11 18.50 -33.00
N ARG A 268 34.19 18.04 -32.39
CA ARG A 268 35.55 18.28 -32.87
C ARG A 268 35.78 17.43 -34.10
N ASP A 269 36.50 17.97 -35.09
CA ASP A 269 36.90 17.17 -36.25
C ASP A 269 38.11 16.28 -35.91
N GLU A 270 37.93 15.42 -34.92
CA GLU A 270 38.96 14.58 -34.33
C GLU A 270 38.36 13.22 -34.01
N ASN A 271 39.13 12.15 -34.21
CA ASN A 271 38.76 10.83 -33.70
C ASN A 271 39.22 10.74 -32.25
N THR A 272 38.32 11.06 -31.31
CA THR A 272 38.62 10.99 -29.87
C THR A 272 38.39 9.59 -29.29
N GLY A 273 37.74 8.70 -30.03
CA GLY A 273 37.28 7.39 -29.55
C GLY A 273 35.97 7.45 -28.74
N TRP A 274 35.37 8.64 -28.62
CA TRP A 274 34.13 8.85 -27.86
C TRP A 274 32.96 8.06 -28.45
N VAL A 275 32.81 8.06 -29.77
CA VAL A 275 31.67 7.40 -30.45
C VAL A 275 31.74 5.89 -30.25
N LYS A 276 32.91 5.30 -30.50
CA LYS A 276 33.14 3.88 -30.24
C LYS A 276 32.92 3.51 -28.77
N ALA A 277 33.40 4.34 -27.83
CA ALA A 277 33.19 4.11 -26.41
C ALA A 277 31.70 4.14 -26.04
N ALA A 278 30.93 5.10 -26.56
CA ALA A 278 29.50 5.24 -26.30
C ALA A 278 28.69 4.02 -26.77
N TYR A 279 28.91 3.55 -28.00
CA TYR A 279 28.25 2.33 -28.50
C TYR A 279 28.65 1.08 -27.70
N GLY A 280 29.93 0.95 -27.33
CA GLY A 280 30.41 -0.15 -26.50
C GLY A 280 29.79 -0.15 -25.09
N GLU A 281 29.56 1.02 -24.50
CA GLU A 281 28.88 1.17 -23.20
C GLU A 281 27.40 0.74 -23.27
N ILE A 282 26.67 1.12 -24.33
CA ILE A 282 25.27 0.68 -24.50
C ILE A 282 25.17 -0.80 -24.83
N ASN A 283 26.10 -1.35 -25.63
CA ASN A 283 26.18 -2.79 -25.83
C ASN A 283 26.45 -3.52 -24.50
N HIS A 284 27.39 -3.03 -23.70
CA HIS A 284 27.67 -3.58 -22.38
C HIS A 284 26.43 -3.52 -21.47
N TRP A 285 25.68 -2.41 -21.46
CA TRP A 285 24.40 -2.37 -20.76
C TRP A 285 23.45 -3.48 -21.23
N ASN A 286 23.29 -3.62 -22.55
CA ASN A 286 22.42 -4.63 -23.15
C ASN A 286 22.85 -6.06 -22.87
N GLU A 287 24.14 -6.36 -22.73
CA GLU A 287 24.63 -7.68 -22.36
C GLU A 287 24.29 -8.03 -20.90
N ASN A 288 24.24 -7.03 -20.03
CA ASN A 288 24.16 -7.22 -18.58
C ASN A 288 22.77 -6.94 -17.99
N ASN A 289 21.82 -6.44 -18.77
CA ASN A 289 20.49 -6.07 -18.30
C ASN A 289 19.39 -6.69 -19.15
N SER A 290 18.27 -7.06 -18.54
CA SER A 290 17.11 -7.62 -19.25
C SER A 290 16.40 -6.57 -20.11
N GLN A 291 16.26 -5.33 -19.60
CA GLN A 291 15.70 -4.22 -20.36
C GLN A 291 16.74 -3.67 -21.34
N LYS A 292 16.50 -3.93 -22.64
CA LYS A 292 17.41 -3.55 -23.72
C LYS A 292 17.15 -2.13 -24.23
N ILE A 293 18.24 -1.43 -24.54
CA ILE A 293 18.27 -0.16 -25.27
C ILE A 293 18.48 -0.48 -26.75
N ARG A 294 17.51 -0.13 -27.60
CA ARG A 294 17.47 -0.54 -29.02
C ARG A 294 18.24 0.37 -29.98
N SER A 295 18.52 1.59 -29.57
CA SER A 295 19.27 2.56 -30.37
C SER A 295 20.12 3.48 -29.50
N LEU A 296 21.22 3.95 -30.08
CA LEU A 296 21.97 5.11 -29.63
C LEU A 296 22.16 6.03 -30.84
N ILE A 297 21.47 7.17 -30.86
CA ILE A 297 21.44 8.07 -32.01
C ILE A 297 22.37 9.27 -31.79
N LEU A 298 23.34 9.47 -32.68
CA LEU A 298 24.27 10.61 -32.59
C LEU A 298 23.61 11.91 -33.06
N TYR A 299 23.65 12.93 -32.22
CA TYR A 299 23.13 14.27 -32.50
C TYR A 299 24.27 15.19 -32.98
N ARG A 300 24.30 15.75 -34.19
CA ARG A 300 23.31 15.69 -35.29
C ARG A 300 24.02 15.72 -36.65
N TRP A 301 23.44 15.14 -37.70
CA TRP A 301 24.11 15.07 -39.00
C TRP A 301 24.29 16.42 -39.71
N PRO A 302 23.23 17.10 -40.20
CA PRO A 302 23.35 18.26 -41.09
C PRO A 302 23.95 19.51 -40.43
N ARG A 303 24.59 20.37 -41.25
CA ARG A 303 25.13 21.69 -40.85
C ARG A 303 24.06 22.74 -40.58
N ILE A 304 23.26 22.53 -39.54
CA ILE A 304 22.16 23.43 -39.16
C ILE A 304 22.24 23.97 -37.74
N ASP A 305 22.98 23.28 -36.86
CA ASP A 305 23.35 23.78 -35.55
C ASP A 305 24.85 23.53 -35.28
N GLN A 306 25.33 23.96 -34.12
CA GLN A 306 26.75 23.83 -33.77
C GLN A 306 27.20 22.38 -33.54
N TRP A 307 26.27 21.44 -33.32
CA TRP A 307 26.55 20.03 -33.08
C TRP A 307 26.45 19.18 -34.36
N TYR A 308 26.73 19.78 -35.53
CA TYR A 308 26.76 19.05 -36.80
C TYR A 308 27.95 18.08 -36.91
N ILE A 309 27.71 16.94 -37.55
CA ILE A 309 28.70 15.90 -37.85
C ILE A 309 29.14 15.95 -39.33
N GLU A 310 28.32 16.48 -40.22
CA GLU A 310 28.62 16.55 -41.66
C GLU A 310 29.98 17.24 -41.95
N GLY A 311 30.92 16.44 -42.47
CA GLY A 311 32.28 16.84 -42.80
C GLY A 311 33.28 16.80 -41.65
N LYS A 312 32.92 16.25 -40.49
CA LYS A 312 33.82 15.96 -39.37
C LYS A 312 34.50 14.61 -39.58
N SER A 313 35.50 14.56 -40.46
CA SER A 313 36.24 13.34 -40.83
C SER A 313 36.69 12.51 -39.63
N GLY A 314 37.13 13.15 -38.53
CA GLY A 314 37.54 12.47 -37.31
C GLY A 314 36.40 11.69 -36.63
N VAL A 315 35.22 12.31 -36.50
CA VAL A 315 34.02 11.68 -35.93
C VAL A 315 33.53 10.55 -36.84
N LEU A 316 33.56 10.76 -38.16
CA LEU A 316 33.16 9.72 -39.12
C LEU A 316 34.09 8.51 -39.08
N GLU A 317 35.38 8.72 -38.86
CA GLU A 317 36.35 7.63 -38.66
C GLU A 317 36.10 6.86 -37.36
N ASP A 318 35.85 7.56 -36.25
CA ASP A 318 35.46 6.92 -34.98
C ASP A 318 34.16 6.09 -35.14
N PHE A 319 33.16 6.66 -35.82
CA PHE A 319 31.92 5.95 -36.13
C PHE A 319 32.14 4.71 -37.01
N ARG A 320 32.98 4.79 -38.06
CA ARG A 320 33.33 3.62 -38.88
C ARG A 320 34.02 2.53 -38.05
N GLN A 321 34.89 2.91 -37.12
CA GLN A 321 35.51 1.96 -36.20
C GLN A 321 34.48 1.33 -35.26
N ALA A 322 33.49 2.10 -34.78
CA ALA A 322 32.39 1.57 -33.97
C ALA A 322 31.54 0.55 -34.75
N LEU A 323 31.30 0.78 -36.05
CA LEU A 323 30.54 -0.12 -36.92
C LEU A 323 31.19 -1.51 -37.06
N THR A 324 32.52 -1.61 -36.97
CA THR A 324 33.23 -2.91 -37.07
C THR A 324 32.87 -3.91 -35.97
N PHE A 325 32.23 -3.47 -34.88
CA PHE A 325 31.78 -4.33 -33.80
C PHE A 325 30.38 -4.92 -34.02
N GLU A 326 29.62 -4.39 -34.99
CA GLU A 326 28.29 -4.90 -35.35
C GLU A 326 27.32 -5.04 -34.17
N TYR A 327 27.34 -4.11 -33.21
CA TYR A 327 26.51 -4.21 -32.01
C TYR A 327 25.00 -4.22 -32.33
N LYS A 328 24.31 -5.25 -31.81
CA LYS A 328 22.86 -5.48 -31.96
C LYS A 328 22.17 -5.47 -30.60
N TRP A 329 20.92 -5.01 -30.55
CA TRP A 329 20.13 -5.02 -29.30
C TRP A 329 19.40 -6.34 -29.05
N ALA A 330 19.14 -7.12 -30.10
CA ALA A 330 18.59 -8.47 -30.01
C ALA A 330 19.71 -9.48 -30.27
N ILE A 331 20.07 -10.28 -29.26
CA ILE A 331 20.95 -11.44 -29.45
C ILE A 331 20.12 -12.48 -30.21
N ALA A 332 20.66 -13.03 -31.30
CA ALA A 332 20.00 -14.03 -32.13
C ALA A 332 19.73 -15.32 -31.35
N ASN A 333 18.59 -15.38 -30.66
CA ASN A 333 18.02 -16.59 -30.06
C ASN A 333 16.56 -16.76 -30.53
N GLU A 334 16.33 -16.74 -31.84
CA GLU A 334 15.01 -17.00 -32.43
C GLU A 334 14.50 -18.45 -32.20
N GLN A 335 15.32 -19.34 -31.65
CA GLN A 335 14.92 -20.73 -31.38
C GLN A 335 14.10 -20.90 -30.09
N ASP A 336 14.11 -19.94 -29.16
CA ASP A 336 13.44 -20.09 -27.85
C ASP A 336 12.03 -19.45 -27.81
N GLU A 337 11.75 -18.46 -28.66
CA GLU A 337 10.46 -17.76 -28.65
C GLU A 337 9.28 -18.63 -29.06
N SER A 338 9.42 -19.54 -30.04
CA SER A 338 8.28 -20.40 -30.44
C SER A 338 7.86 -21.37 -29.33
N GLY A 339 8.83 -21.89 -28.57
CA GLY A 339 8.57 -22.75 -27.42
C GLY A 339 7.97 -22.00 -26.24
N LEU A 340 8.40 -20.75 -26.02
CA LEU A 340 7.85 -19.87 -24.99
C LEU A 340 6.43 -19.41 -25.33
N TRP A 341 6.15 -19.02 -26.58
CA TRP A 341 4.80 -18.65 -27.01
C TRP A 341 3.82 -19.82 -26.95
N GLN A 342 4.28 -21.03 -27.28
CA GLN A 342 3.44 -22.23 -27.19
C GLN A 342 3.17 -22.61 -25.73
N ARG A 343 4.16 -22.42 -24.83
CA ARG A 343 3.97 -22.58 -23.38
C ARG A 343 3.10 -21.48 -22.79
N LEU A 344 3.22 -20.24 -23.25
CA LEU A 344 2.37 -19.12 -22.82
C LEU A 344 0.91 -19.37 -23.20
N GLN A 345 0.65 -19.81 -24.43
CA GLN A 345 -0.71 -20.19 -24.86
C GLN A 345 -1.27 -21.38 -24.08
N ASP A 346 -0.45 -22.38 -23.76
CA ASP A 346 -0.87 -23.53 -22.94
C ASP A 346 -1.16 -23.09 -21.49
N ILE A 347 -0.37 -22.16 -20.94
CA ILE A 347 -0.61 -21.57 -19.61
C ILE A 347 -1.86 -20.70 -19.62
N GLU A 348 -2.07 -19.86 -20.62
CA GLU A 348 -3.26 -19.01 -20.76
C GLU A 348 -4.53 -19.84 -20.92
N GLN A 349 -4.49 -20.94 -21.69
CA GLN A 349 -5.61 -21.87 -21.81
C GLN A 349 -5.89 -22.62 -20.50
N ARG A 350 -4.84 -23.02 -19.77
CA ARG A 350 -4.99 -23.66 -18.45
C ARG A 350 -5.54 -22.68 -17.40
N LEU A 351 -5.10 -21.42 -17.43
CA LEU A 351 -5.61 -20.37 -16.54
C LEU A 351 -7.08 -20.08 -16.83
N ALA A 352 -7.46 -19.95 -18.12
CA ALA A 352 -8.85 -19.76 -18.53
C ALA A 352 -9.75 -20.95 -18.15
N ALA A 353 -9.22 -22.18 -18.16
CA ALA A 353 -9.94 -23.38 -17.74
C ALA A 353 -10.12 -23.47 -16.22
N LEU A 354 -9.20 -22.91 -15.43
CA LEU A 354 -9.24 -22.91 -13.96
C LEU A 354 -10.01 -21.72 -13.37
N GLN A 355 -10.18 -20.63 -14.12
CA GLN A 355 -10.86 -19.41 -13.64
C GLN A 355 -12.27 -19.65 -13.07
N PRO A 356 -13.15 -20.48 -13.66
CA PRO A 356 -14.48 -20.74 -13.10
C PRO A 356 -14.43 -21.45 -11.74
N GLN A 357 -13.42 -22.31 -11.52
CA GLN A 357 -13.23 -23.01 -10.25
C GLN A 357 -12.67 -22.07 -9.17
N ILE A 358 -11.82 -21.12 -9.57
CA ILE A 358 -11.32 -20.04 -8.69
C ILE A 358 -12.48 -19.15 -8.24
N ASP A 359 -13.34 -18.74 -9.18
CA ASP A 359 -14.49 -17.88 -8.89
C ASP A 359 -15.53 -18.59 -8.00
N GLU A 360 -15.77 -19.89 -8.24
CA GLU A 360 -16.64 -20.73 -7.40
C GLU A 360 -16.07 -20.87 -5.97
N THR A 361 -14.77 -21.13 -5.84
CA THR A 361 -14.10 -21.25 -4.54
C THR A 361 -14.08 -19.91 -3.79
N ALA A 362 -13.88 -18.79 -4.49
CA ALA A 362 -13.92 -17.46 -3.91
C ALA A 362 -15.33 -17.09 -3.42
N GLY A 363 -16.37 -17.44 -4.16
CA GLY A 363 -17.77 -17.26 -3.72
C GLY A 363 -18.12 -18.10 -2.49
N MET A 364 -17.64 -19.34 -2.43
CA MET A 364 -17.80 -20.20 -1.25
C MET A 364 -17.02 -19.68 -0.04
N ALA A 365 -15.79 -19.19 -0.23
CA ALA A 365 -14.98 -18.62 0.86
C ALA A 365 -15.57 -17.32 1.41
N ALA A 366 -16.17 -16.47 0.56
CA ALA A 366 -16.88 -15.27 1.01
C ALA A 366 -18.15 -15.62 1.81
N THR A 367 -18.85 -16.69 1.42
CA THR A 367 -20.03 -17.20 2.15
C THR A 367 -19.60 -17.78 3.50
N LEU A 368 -18.53 -18.59 3.53
CA LEU A 368 -17.93 -19.14 4.74
C LEU A 368 -17.52 -18.04 5.73
N ALA A 369 -16.86 -16.98 5.27
CA ALA A 369 -16.47 -15.86 6.12
C ALA A 369 -17.67 -15.11 6.70
N GLY A 370 -18.77 -14.99 5.95
CA GLY A 370 -20.03 -14.42 6.44
C GLY A 370 -20.71 -15.31 7.49
N ASP A 371 -20.72 -16.62 7.27
CA ASP A 371 -21.30 -17.60 8.19
C ASP A 371 -20.46 -17.76 9.46
N GLU A 372 -19.12 -17.72 9.38
CA GLU A 372 -18.22 -17.71 10.54
C GLU A 372 -18.39 -16.45 11.41
N ALA A 373 -18.58 -15.29 10.79
CA ALA A 373 -18.88 -14.06 11.53
C ALA A 373 -20.21 -14.14 12.27
N LYS A 374 -21.25 -14.69 11.61
CA LYS A 374 -22.56 -14.92 12.22
C LYS A 374 -22.50 -15.98 13.34
N LEU A 375 -21.67 -17.01 13.19
CA LEU A 375 -21.41 -18.02 14.22
C LEU A 375 -20.83 -17.42 15.50
N LEU A 376 -19.88 -16.50 15.34
CA LEU A 376 -19.20 -15.82 16.44
C LEU A 376 -20.14 -14.84 17.18
N GLU A 377 -21.04 -14.20 16.44
CA GLU A 377 -22.09 -13.33 16.99
C GLU A 377 -23.13 -14.14 17.79
N LEU A 378 -23.67 -15.21 17.20
CA LEU A 378 -24.61 -16.12 17.87
C LEU A 378 -23.99 -16.80 19.09
N GLY A 379 -22.72 -17.20 19.03
CA GLY A 379 -22.01 -17.78 20.16
C GLY A 379 -21.88 -16.82 21.35
N ARG A 380 -21.60 -15.54 21.10
CA ARG A 380 -21.57 -14.50 22.15
C ARG A 380 -22.95 -14.26 22.75
N GLU A 381 -23.98 -14.19 21.90
CA GLU A 381 -25.37 -14.02 22.36
C GLU A 381 -25.81 -15.20 23.24
N LEU A 382 -25.41 -16.43 22.87
CA LEU A 382 -25.68 -17.62 23.66
C LEU A 382 -24.93 -17.62 25.01
N ASP A 383 -23.67 -17.20 25.04
CA ASP A 383 -22.88 -17.09 26.27
C ASP A 383 -23.49 -16.03 27.23
N ASP A 384 -23.88 -14.87 26.69
CA ASP A 384 -24.51 -13.79 27.44
C ASP A 384 -25.86 -14.23 28.04
N VAL A 385 -26.69 -14.92 27.24
CA VAL A 385 -27.98 -15.45 27.69
C VAL A 385 -27.80 -16.61 28.67
N GLY A 386 -26.81 -17.48 28.47
CA GLY A 386 -26.50 -18.60 29.36
C GLY A 386 -26.02 -18.17 30.75
N MET A 387 -25.19 -17.13 30.82
CA MET A 387 -24.75 -16.52 32.08
C MET A 387 -25.91 -15.88 32.85
N LEU A 388 -26.84 -15.24 32.14
CA LEU A 388 -28.07 -14.68 32.71
C LEU A 388 -29.02 -15.79 33.20
N ALA A 389 -29.17 -16.88 32.44
CA ALA A 389 -30.00 -18.02 32.81
C ALA A 389 -29.48 -18.77 34.04
N ALA A 390 -28.15 -18.89 34.23
CA ALA A 390 -27.55 -19.52 35.41
C ALA A 390 -27.90 -18.80 36.73
N SER A 391 -28.29 -17.52 36.65
CA SER A 391 -28.70 -16.71 37.82
C SER A 391 -30.15 -16.96 38.25
N LEU A 392 -30.97 -17.63 37.42
CA LEU A 392 -32.41 -17.85 37.68
C LEU A 392 -32.67 -18.69 38.93
N GLN A 393 -31.91 -19.76 39.15
CA GLN A 393 -32.13 -20.66 40.29
C GLN A 393 -31.92 -19.94 41.63
N THR A 394 -30.89 -19.09 41.68
CA THR A 394 -30.57 -18.29 42.86
C THR A 394 -31.66 -17.24 43.14
N LEU A 395 -32.18 -16.60 42.09
CA LEU A 395 -33.25 -15.61 42.19
C LEU A 395 -34.60 -16.22 42.56
N ASP A 396 -34.92 -17.42 42.05
CA ASP A 396 -36.13 -18.18 42.44
C ASP A 396 -36.09 -18.57 43.93
N ASP A 397 -34.93 -19.01 44.42
CA ASP A 397 -34.75 -19.36 45.83
C ASP A 397 -34.87 -18.10 46.74
N GLU A 398 -34.35 -16.96 46.29
CA GLU A 398 -34.46 -15.67 46.99
C GLU A 398 -35.90 -15.14 47.00
N LEU A 399 -36.61 -15.26 45.87
CA LEU A 399 -38.03 -14.92 45.76
C LEU A 399 -38.89 -15.75 46.72
N GLY A 400 -38.67 -17.06 46.77
CA GLY A 400 -39.43 -17.97 47.64
C GLY A 400 -39.29 -17.64 49.14
N GLU A 401 -38.12 -17.17 49.57
CA GLU A 401 -37.93 -16.73 50.97
C GLU A 401 -38.58 -15.37 51.25
N LEU A 402 -38.58 -14.46 50.27
CA LEU A 402 -39.22 -13.14 50.38
C LEU A 402 -40.75 -13.21 50.38
N GLU A 403 -41.34 -14.06 49.54
CA GLU A 403 -42.79 -14.32 49.52
C GLU A 403 -43.28 -14.87 50.88
N ARG A 404 -42.49 -15.76 51.48
CA ARG A 404 -42.77 -16.35 52.80
C ARG A 404 -42.77 -15.28 53.90
N ARG A 405 -41.83 -14.34 53.86
CA ARG A 405 -41.78 -13.16 54.76
C ARG A 405 -42.94 -12.20 54.53
N LEU A 406 -43.40 -12.05 53.28
CA LEU A 406 -44.51 -11.17 52.93
C LEU A 406 -45.86 -11.70 53.46
N ALA A 407 -46.06 -13.02 53.42
CA ALA A 407 -47.27 -13.69 53.91
C ALA A 407 -47.46 -13.52 55.43
N ASP A 408 -46.38 -13.53 56.21
CA ASP A 408 -46.44 -13.32 57.66
C ASP A 408 -46.78 -11.87 58.06
N THR A 409 -46.49 -10.90 57.18
CA THR A 409 -46.60 -9.45 57.48
C THR A 409 -47.97 -8.86 57.11
N SER A 410 -48.87 -9.61 56.47
CA SER A 410 -50.12 -9.09 55.90
C SER A 410 -51.41 -9.73 56.45
N ALA A 411 -51.76 -9.44 57.71
CA ALA A 411 -53.14 -9.59 58.22
C ALA A 411 -53.97 -8.30 58.00
N PRO A 412 -55.27 -8.37 57.63
CA PRO A 412 -55.94 -7.27 56.92
C PRO A 412 -56.65 -6.26 57.82
N ARG A 413 -56.63 -4.96 57.46
CA ARG A 413 -57.70 -3.99 57.77
C ARG A 413 -57.96 -2.96 56.65
N PRO A 414 -59.19 -2.43 56.52
CA PRO A 414 -59.69 -1.80 55.30
C PRO A 414 -59.85 -0.27 55.40
N GLY A 415 -59.61 0.42 54.29
CA GLY A 415 -60.04 1.81 54.03
C GLY A 415 -59.53 2.29 52.67
N PRO A 416 -60.35 2.93 51.81
CA PRO A 416 -59.91 3.40 50.50
C PRO A 416 -59.08 4.70 50.62
N PRO A 417 -57.98 4.87 49.86
CA PRO A 417 -57.14 6.07 49.94
C PRO A 417 -57.84 7.31 49.33
N ALA A 418 -57.60 8.47 49.93
CA ALA A 418 -58.10 9.77 49.48
C ALA A 418 -57.41 10.22 48.17
N ALA A 419 -58.08 11.04 47.35
CA ALA A 419 -57.55 11.52 46.07
C ALA A 419 -56.34 12.48 46.23
N LEU A 420 -55.42 12.49 45.26
CA LEU A 420 -54.25 13.39 45.20
C LEU A 420 -54.65 14.88 45.14
N PRO A 421 -53.82 15.81 45.67
CA PRO A 421 -54.06 17.25 45.55
C PRO A 421 -54.06 17.70 44.08
N ARG A 422 -54.95 18.64 43.74
CA ARG A 422 -55.04 19.21 42.39
C ARG A 422 -53.80 20.08 42.12
N PRO A 423 -53.09 19.92 40.99
CA PRO A 423 -51.97 20.79 40.62
C PRO A 423 -52.46 22.22 40.32
N ASP A 424 -51.53 23.17 40.32
CA ASP A 424 -51.80 24.56 39.92
C ASP A 424 -52.10 24.61 38.41
N ILE A 425 -53.38 24.69 38.07
CA ILE A 425 -53.89 24.72 36.69
C ILE A 425 -54.50 26.08 36.41
N LEU A 426 -54.00 26.77 35.39
CA LEU A 426 -54.60 27.97 34.84
C LEU A 426 -55.75 27.59 33.91
N ASP A 427 -56.99 27.81 34.34
CA ASP A 427 -58.18 27.52 33.53
C ASP A 427 -58.53 28.71 32.63
N ILE A 428 -58.25 28.56 31.34
CA ILE A 428 -58.48 29.56 30.29
C ILE A 428 -59.48 29.05 29.25
N THR A 429 -60.25 28.02 29.60
CA THR A 429 -61.15 27.31 28.68
C THR A 429 -62.18 28.24 28.02
N LEU A 430 -62.56 29.34 28.69
CA LEU A 430 -63.53 30.33 28.18
C LEU A 430 -62.87 31.51 27.44
N ASP A 431 -61.55 31.67 27.56
CA ASP A 431 -60.81 32.84 27.05
C ASP A 431 -60.17 32.57 25.68
N LEU A 432 -60.14 31.29 25.26
CA LEU A 432 -59.53 30.88 24.01
C LEU A 432 -60.43 31.11 22.77
N PRO A 433 -59.86 31.49 21.62
CA PRO A 433 -60.58 31.57 20.36
C PRO A 433 -61.30 30.26 19.99
N GLN A 434 -62.58 30.36 19.64
CA GLN A 434 -63.44 29.25 19.21
C GLN A 434 -64.29 29.64 17.99
N ARG A 435 -64.70 28.66 17.18
CA ARG A 435 -65.64 28.89 16.07
C ARG A 435 -67.05 29.13 16.61
N ALA A 436 -67.71 30.18 16.14
CA ALA A 436 -69.03 30.57 16.64
C ALA A 436 -70.13 29.51 16.41
N LYS A 437 -70.05 28.73 15.31
CA LYS A 437 -71.09 27.78 14.88
C LYS A 437 -70.74 26.30 15.05
N GLU A 438 -69.51 25.98 15.44
CA GLU A 438 -69.06 24.60 15.63
C GLU A 438 -68.76 24.37 17.11
N ARG A 439 -69.09 23.19 17.62
CA ARG A 439 -68.82 22.77 19.00
C ARG A 439 -68.19 21.40 18.98
N TRP A 440 -67.34 21.12 19.96
CA TRP A 440 -66.87 19.77 20.20
C TRP A 440 -68.07 18.87 20.57
N GLU A 441 -68.02 17.63 20.10
CA GLU A 441 -68.91 16.58 20.61
C GLU A 441 -68.63 16.38 22.10
N THR A 442 -69.59 15.86 22.86
CA THR A 442 -69.46 15.72 24.31
C THR A 442 -69.57 14.28 24.78
N ARG A 443 -68.90 13.99 25.91
CA ARG A 443 -68.91 12.71 26.63
C ARG A 443 -69.20 12.92 28.11
N THR A 444 -69.53 11.82 28.80
CA THR A 444 -69.49 11.74 30.26
C THR A 444 -68.06 11.46 30.73
N GLU A 445 -67.66 12.00 31.88
CA GLU A 445 -66.31 11.78 32.41
C GLU A 445 -66.03 10.30 32.75
N THR A 446 -67.07 9.50 32.99
CA THR A 446 -66.96 8.04 33.22
C THR A 446 -66.53 7.24 31.99
N GLN A 447 -66.62 7.83 30.80
CA GLN A 447 -66.16 7.22 29.56
C GLN A 447 -64.65 7.36 29.38
N ILE A 448 -63.97 8.16 30.21
CA ILE A 448 -62.52 8.34 30.11
C ILE A 448 -61.82 7.08 30.60
N ARG A 449 -60.90 6.56 29.78
CA ARG A 449 -60.12 5.35 30.03
C ARG A 449 -58.62 5.58 29.91
N ARG A 450 -58.18 6.57 29.12
CA ARG A 450 -56.77 6.78 28.81
C ARG A 450 -56.37 8.25 28.68
N ILE A 451 -55.07 8.50 28.74
CA ILE A 451 -54.45 9.81 28.58
C ILE A 451 -53.46 9.71 27.41
N VAL A 452 -53.55 10.63 26.45
CA VAL A 452 -52.74 10.66 25.24
C VAL A 452 -51.85 11.91 25.24
N LEU A 453 -50.55 11.70 25.17
CA LEU A 453 -49.55 12.76 25.12
C LEU A 453 -49.22 13.17 23.68
N HIS A 454 -49.12 14.48 23.49
CA HIS A 454 -48.77 15.14 22.23
C HIS A 454 -47.64 16.14 22.42
N HIS A 455 -46.97 16.49 21.34
CA HIS A 455 -46.21 17.74 21.26
C HIS A 455 -46.96 18.78 20.42
N THR A 456 -46.66 20.06 20.62
CA THR A 456 -47.30 21.15 19.88
C THR A 456 -46.61 21.50 18.57
N VAL A 457 -45.35 21.09 18.39
CA VAL A 457 -44.53 21.46 17.23
C VAL A 457 -44.27 22.98 17.19
N THR A 458 -43.99 23.56 18.34
CA THR A 458 -43.75 25.00 18.52
C THR A 458 -42.56 25.25 19.44
N GLY A 459 -42.29 26.50 19.78
CA GLY A 459 -41.44 26.82 20.94
C GLY A 459 -41.99 26.21 22.24
N THR A 460 -41.12 26.04 23.23
CA THR A 460 -41.45 25.52 24.56
C THR A 460 -42.28 26.51 25.39
N ASP A 461 -42.32 27.78 24.99
CA ASP A 461 -43.07 28.89 25.57
C ASP A 461 -44.40 29.18 24.84
N ALA A 462 -44.90 28.22 24.04
CA ALA A 462 -46.07 28.44 23.22
C ALA A 462 -47.33 28.79 24.02
N LEU A 463 -47.93 29.92 23.66
CA LEU A 463 -49.14 30.43 24.29
C LEU A 463 -50.39 29.66 23.81
N PRO A 464 -51.28 29.24 24.72
CA PRO A 464 -52.54 28.59 24.39
C PRO A 464 -53.40 29.35 23.37
N GLU A 465 -53.43 30.69 23.41
CA GLU A 465 -54.20 31.54 22.49
C GLU A 465 -53.71 31.37 21.05
N HIS A 466 -52.39 31.30 20.85
CA HIS A 466 -51.80 31.12 19.53
C HIS A 466 -52.15 29.74 18.96
N LEU A 467 -52.02 28.68 19.76
CA LEU A 467 -52.39 27.33 19.37
C LEU A 467 -53.90 27.20 19.06
N ALA A 468 -54.75 27.90 19.82
CA ALA A 468 -56.18 27.97 19.56
C ALA A 468 -56.49 28.69 18.23
N GLN A 469 -55.82 29.83 17.93
CA GLN A 469 -55.98 30.55 16.65
C GLN A 469 -55.59 29.67 15.46
N VAL A 470 -54.46 28.96 15.56
CA VAL A 470 -54.00 28.04 14.51
C VAL A 470 -55.02 26.93 14.27
N HIS A 471 -55.50 26.27 15.32
CA HIS A 471 -56.49 25.20 15.18
C HIS A 471 -57.85 25.68 14.65
N VAL A 472 -58.31 26.86 15.07
CA VAL A 472 -59.53 27.49 14.52
C VAL A 472 -59.37 27.82 13.03
N GLY A 473 -58.20 28.34 12.64
CA GLY A 473 -57.83 28.60 11.25
C GLY A 473 -57.81 27.32 10.39
N GLN A 474 -57.42 26.19 10.99
CA GLN A 474 -57.40 24.86 10.36
C GLN A 474 -58.76 24.17 10.26
N GLY A 475 -59.86 24.82 10.68
CA GLY A 475 -61.19 24.20 10.60
C GLY A 475 -61.68 23.53 11.87
N LYS A 476 -60.94 23.60 12.99
CA LYS A 476 -61.36 22.96 14.25
C LYS A 476 -62.28 23.89 15.07
N PRO A 477 -63.21 23.35 15.88
CA PRO A 477 -64.06 24.13 16.78
C PRO A 477 -63.27 25.00 17.79
N GLY A 478 -62.08 24.56 18.19
CA GLY A 478 -61.16 25.24 19.10
C GLY A 478 -59.81 24.51 19.17
N ILE A 479 -59.00 24.77 20.20
CA ILE A 479 -57.76 24.02 20.46
C ILE A 479 -58.06 22.54 20.71
N ALA A 480 -57.26 21.64 20.12
CA ALA A 480 -57.49 20.19 20.11
C ALA A 480 -56.83 19.44 21.30
N TYR A 481 -56.59 20.13 22.41
CA TYR A 481 -55.99 19.57 23.63
C TYR A 481 -56.86 19.91 24.83
N HIS A 482 -56.84 19.07 25.86
CA HIS A 482 -57.50 19.37 27.13
C HIS A 482 -56.57 20.17 28.03
N PHE A 483 -55.30 19.79 28.06
CA PHE A 483 -54.25 20.48 28.79
C PHE A 483 -53.06 20.81 27.89
N LEU A 484 -52.43 21.94 28.15
CA LEU A 484 -51.12 22.33 27.61
C LEU A 484 -50.15 22.53 28.77
N VAL A 485 -48.96 21.93 28.67
CA VAL A 485 -47.86 22.11 29.63
C VAL A 485 -46.69 22.81 28.92
N THR A 486 -46.29 23.98 29.39
CA THR A 486 -45.16 24.75 28.82
C THR A 486 -43.81 24.24 29.34
N GLY A 487 -42.71 24.64 28.70
CA GLY A 487 -41.35 24.21 29.03
C GLY A 487 -40.87 24.62 30.43
N ASP A 488 -41.52 25.60 31.06
CA ASP A 488 -41.29 26.02 32.44
C ASP A 488 -42.26 25.35 33.44
N GLY A 489 -43.10 24.42 32.99
CA GLY A 489 -43.99 23.62 33.83
C GLY A 489 -45.36 24.24 34.13
N VAL A 490 -45.74 25.36 33.49
CA VAL A 490 -47.09 25.93 33.66
C VAL A 490 -48.14 25.06 32.97
N ILE A 491 -49.22 24.74 33.68
CA ILE A 491 -50.31 23.89 33.18
C ILE A 491 -51.53 24.75 32.87
N TYR A 492 -51.98 24.73 31.62
CA TYR A 492 -53.21 25.38 31.18
C TYR A 492 -54.31 24.34 30.93
N ALA A 493 -55.49 24.52 31.53
CA ALA A 493 -56.70 23.85 31.08
C ALA A 493 -57.29 24.66 29.91
N THR A 494 -57.46 23.98 28.77
CA THR A 494 -57.76 24.61 27.48
C THR A 494 -59.08 24.11 26.87
N GLN A 495 -59.58 22.96 27.33
CA GLN A 495 -60.91 22.43 27.02
C GLN A 495 -61.51 21.72 28.24
N PRO A 496 -62.85 21.71 28.42
CA PRO A 496 -63.51 20.87 29.41
C PRO A 496 -63.24 19.39 29.13
N LEU A 497 -63.09 18.56 30.17
CA LEU A 497 -62.89 17.10 30.03
C LEU A 497 -64.06 16.38 29.35
N THR A 498 -65.23 17.01 29.35
CA THR A 498 -66.44 16.53 28.66
C THR A 498 -66.38 16.75 27.15
N ASN A 499 -65.45 17.56 26.61
CA ASN A 499 -65.31 17.73 25.17
C ASN A 499 -64.51 16.57 24.56
N ILE A 500 -65.00 16.04 23.45
CA ILE A 500 -64.30 15.08 22.61
C ILE A 500 -63.47 15.88 21.60
N VAL A 501 -62.23 16.20 21.97
CA VAL A 501 -61.30 16.88 21.06
C VAL A 501 -60.83 15.91 19.97
N ARG A 502 -60.82 16.36 18.71
CA ARG A 502 -60.30 15.56 17.58
C ARG A 502 -58.78 15.61 17.56
N GLN A 503 -58.17 14.87 18.48
CA GLN A 503 -56.70 14.75 18.65
C GLN A 503 -56.08 13.69 17.72
N ILE A 504 -56.90 12.80 17.14
CA ILE A 504 -56.55 11.81 16.13
C ILE A 504 -57.48 12.01 14.91
N MET A 505 -56.94 11.91 13.69
CA MET A 505 -57.72 12.08 12.45
C MET A 505 -58.70 10.92 12.25
N SER A 506 -59.87 11.19 11.67
CA SER A 506 -61.03 10.29 11.75
C SER A 506 -60.96 9.09 10.79
N SER A 507 -60.73 7.90 11.35
CA SER A 507 -61.29 6.61 10.92
C SER A 507 -62.27 6.12 12.00
N ASP A 508 -63.14 5.14 11.73
CA ASP A 508 -64.10 4.63 12.73
C ASP A 508 -63.41 4.11 14.01
N ALA A 509 -62.20 3.55 13.88
CA ALA A 509 -61.37 3.11 15.01
C ALA A 509 -60.80 4.27 15.84
N ASN A 510 -60.52 5.42 15.21
CA ASN A 510 -59.98 6.60 15.88
C ASN A 510 -61.06 7.42 16.61
N ALA A 511 -62.34 7.25 16.26
CA ALA A 511 -63.46 7.90 16.92
C ALA A 511 -63.60 7.44 18.38
N GLU A 512 -63.39 6.16 18.65
CA GLU A 512 -63.43 5.60 20.02
C GLU A 512 -62.28 6.13 20.88
N ILE A 513 -61.07 6.22 20.31
CA ILE A 513 -59.90 6.77 21.00
C ILE A 513 -60.11 8.24 21.36
N ASN A 514 -60.65 9.05 20.45
CA ASN A 514 -60.99 10.44 20.76
C ASN A 514 -62.05 10.51 21.87
N ALA A 515 -63.05 9.62 21.83
CA ALA A 515 -64.16 9.61 22.78
C ALA A 515 -63.71 9.22 24.20
N ASP A 516 -62.76 8.31 24.38
CA ASP A 516 -62.39 7.78 25.70
C ASP A 516 -61.10 8.36 26.30
N SER A 517 -60.50 9.39 25.70
CA SER A 517 -59.19 9.88 26.12
C SER A 517 -59.07 11.37 26.43
N ILE A 518 -58.18 11.69 27.38
CA ILE A 518 -57.74 13.05 27.68
C ILE A 518 -56.48 13.36 26.85
N ALA A 519 -56.45 14.54 26.24
CA ALA A 519 -55.35 15.00 25.40
C ALA A 519 -54.47 15.98 26.20
N VAL A 520 -53.20 15.61 26.43
CA VAL A 520 -52.22 16.46 27.11
C VAL A 520 -51.12 16.82 26.11
N ALA A 521 -50.92 18.11 25.83
CA ALA A 521 -49.88 18.58 24.93
C ALA A 521 -48.70 19.17 25.71
N LEU A 522 -47.49 18.81 25.28
CA LEU A 522 -46.23 19.42 25.73
C LEU A 522 -45.81 20.47 24.70
N ALA A 523 -45.61 21.72 25.13
CA ALA A 523 -45.10 22.77 24.29
C ALA A 523 -43.66 22.44 23.85
N GLY A 524 -43.42 22.33 22.54
CA GLY A 524 -42.08 22.02 21.99
C GLY A 524 -42.14 21.36 20.60
N ASP A 525 -41.05 21.46 19.83
CA ASP A 525 -40.81 20.69 18.61
C ASP A 525 -39.74 19.62 18.85
N PHE A 526 -40.19 18.41 19.14
CA PHE A 526 -39.32 17.26 19.39
C PHE A 526 -39.00 16.45 18.12
N ARG A 527 -39.26 16.99 16.92
CA ARG A 527 -39.00 16.29 15.63
C ARG A 527 -37.61 16.57 15.08
N ALA A 528 -37.08 17.77 15.31
CA ALA A 528 -35.88 18.26 14.61
C ALA A 528 -34.55 17.70 15.15
N ASN A 529 -34.52 17.26 16.42
CA ASN A 529 -33.31 16.74 17.05
C ASN A 529 -33.63 15.55 17.95
N ARG A 530 -33.07 14.37 17.63
CA ARG A 530 -33.27 13.10 18.36
C ARG A 530 -32.81 13.13 19.83
N ASN A 531 -32.13 14.20 20.27
CA ASN A 531 -31.62 14.36 21.62
C ASN A 531 -32.35 15.45 22.44
N VAL A 532 -33.37 16.11 21.87
CA VAL A 532 -34.16 17.13 22.59
C VAL A 532 -35.39 16.48 23.23
N GLU A 533 -35.55 16.68 24.54
CA GLU A 533 -36.65 16.15 25.35
C GLU A 533 -37.35 17.27 26.15
N PRO A 534 -38.55 17.02 26.70
CA PRO A 534 -39.18 17.94 27.64
C PRO A 534 -38.24 18.23 28.82
N SER A 535 -38.20 19.49 29.27
CA SER A 535 -37.45 19.87 30.47
C SER A 535 -37.94 19.10 31.69
N ASP A 536 -37.11 19.03 32.73
CA ASP A 536 -37.49 18.41 33.99
C ASP A 536 -38.74 19.08 34.59
N GLU A 537 -38.82 20.41 34.55
CA GLU A 537 -39.98 21.17 35.03
C GLU A 537 -41.26 20.80 34.27
N GLN A 538 -41.19 20.74 32.92
CA GLN A 538 -42.31 20.35 32.08
C GLN A 538 -42.73 18.88 32.29
N ARG A 539 -41.76 17.98 32.48
CA ARG A 539 -42.01 16.55 32.73
C ARG A 539 -42.65 16.33 34.11
N HIS A 540 -42.12 16.94 35.16
CA HIS A 540 -42.67 16.80 36.51
C HIS A 540 -44.08 17.43 36.61
N ALA A 541 -44.33 18.58 35.98
CA ALA A 541 -45.66 19.18 35.91
C ALA A 541 -46.66 18.28 35.17
N ALA A 542 -46.25 17.68 34.05
CA ALA A 542 -47.07 16.71 33.33
C ALA A 542 -47.32 15.45 34.17
N ALA A 543 -46.32 14.93 34.88
CA ALA A 543 -46.45 13.76 35.76
C ALA A 543 -47.46 14.02 36.90
N HIS A 544 -47.36 15.16 37.57
CA HIS A 544 -48.27 15.54 38.65
C HIS A 544 -49.71 15.73 38.15
N LEU A 545 -49.89 16.35 36.97
CA LEU A 545 -51.18 16.44 36.30
C LEU A 545 -51.78 15.07 35.99
N ILE A 546 -50.98 14.17 35.41
CA ILE A 546 -51.43 12.83 35.03
C ILE A 546 -51.76 11.99 36.26
N ALA A 547 -50.93 12.02 37.31
CA ALA A 547 -51.18 11.35 38.57
C ALA A 547 -52.50 11.83 39.21
N TRP A 548 -52.72 13.15 39.26
CA TRP A 548 -53.98 13.74 39.73
C TRP A 548 -55.18 13.28 38.89
N LEU A 549 -55.06 13.24 37.56
CA LEU A 549 -56.13 12.74 36.68
C LEU A 549 -56.42 11.25 36.90
N ILE A 550 -55.40 10.43 37.07
CA ILE A 550 -55.56 8.99 37.35
C ILE A 550 -56.27 8.78 38.68
N SER A 551 -55.82 9.47 39.74
CA SER A 551 -56.37 9.38 41.09
C SER A 551 -57.80 9.93 41.18
N SER A 552 -58.05 11.12 40.63
CA SER A 552 -59.36 11.78 40.69
C SER A 552 -60.43 11.10 39.84
N ARG A 553 -60.04 10.33 38.81
CA ARG A 553 -60.97 9.69 37.86
C ARG A 553 -61.02 8.16 37.99
N GLY A 554 -60.20 7.56 38.85
CA GLY A 554 -60.21 6.12 39.08
C GLY A 554 -59.84 5.32 37.83
N LEU A 555 -58.84 5.78 37.07
CA LEU A 555 -58.47 5.16 35.78
C LEU A 555 -57.74 3.81 35.92
N GLY A 556 -57.43 3.37 37.15
CA GLY A 556 -56.74 2.13 37.47
C GLY A 556 -55.32 2.34 37.99
N SER A 557 -54.69 1.28 38.50
CA SER A 557 -53.34 1.33 39.10
C SER A 557 -52.21 1.08 38.10
N ARG A 558 -52.50 0.54 36.91
CA ARG A 558 -51.50 0.23 35.86
C ARG A 558 -51.29 1.42 34.93
N VAL A 559 -50.43 2.36 35.35
CA VAL A 559 -50.14 3.62 34.65
C VAL A 559 -49.66 3.43 33.19
N ASP A 560 -48.96 2.32 32.92
CA ASP A 560 -48.45 1.92 31.61
C ASP A 560 -49.56 1.54 30.61
N GLN A 561 -50.74 1.18 31.11
CA GLN A 561 -51.93 0.85 30.29
C GLN A 561 -52.90 2.02 30.16
N ILE A 562 -52.59 3.15 30.80
CA ILE A 562 -53.44 4.34 30.83
C ILE A 562 -52.80 5.48 30.03
N VAL A 563 -51.47 5.59 30.05
CA VAL A 563 -50.72 6.71 29.45
C VAL A 563 -50.04 6.29 28.15
N PHE A 564 -50.46 6.90 27.05
CA PHE A 564 -49.98 6.61 25.70
C PHE A 564 -49.40 7.86 25.04
N GLY A 565 -48.33 7.69 24.27
CA GLY A 565 -47.93 8.69 23.29
C GLY A 565 -48.79 8.57 22.04
N ARG A 566 -49.02 9.69 21.35
CA ARG A 566 -49.82 9.70 20.12
C ARG A 566 -49.30 8.72 19.04
N SER A 567 -48.00 8.46 19.00
CA SER A 567 -47.31 7.51 18.12
C SER A 567 -47.65 6.04 18.40
N GLU A 568 -48.22 5.71 19.56
CA GLU A 568 -48.58 4.34 19.96
C GLU A 568 -49.96 3.91 19.45
N LEU A 569 -50.75 4.85 18.91
CA LEU A 569 -52.18 4.68 18.66
C LEU A 569 -52.51 4.49 17.17
N GLY A 570 -51.66 3.79 16.43
CA GLY A 570 -52.01 3.20 15.12
C GLY A 570 -51.89 4.08 13.87
N GLU A 571 -51.38 5.32 13.97
CA GLU A 571 -51.00 6.12 12.79
C GLU A 571 -49.50 6.43 12.83
N ALA A 572 -48.83 6.40 11.67
CA ALA A 572 -47.40 6.69 11.54
C ALA A 572 -47.10 8.18 11.78
N VAL A 573 -47.17 8.60 13.04
CA VAL A 573 -46.91 9.96 13.50
C VAL A 573 -45.84 9.94 14.59
N THR A 574 -44.99 10.98 14.61
CA THR A 574 -43.84 11.08 15.51
C THR A 574 -44.14 11.87 16.78
N SER A 575 -45.41 12.05 17.15
CA SER A 575 -45.81 12.79 18.36
C SER A 575 -45.94 11.84 19.56
N PRO A 576 -45.46 12.17 20.78
CA PRO A 576 -44.86 13.44 21.20
C PRO A 576 -43.35 13.59 20.90
N GLY A 577 -42.75 12.67 20.15
CA GLY A 577 -41.37 12.72 19.68
C GLY A 577 -40.88 11.31 19.32
N ASP A 578 -39.86 11.17 18.48
CA ASP A 578 -39.19 9.86 18.27
C ASP A 578 -38.58 9.34 19.58
N GLN A 579 -38.18 10.27 20.45
CA GLN A 579 -37.55 10.08 21.75
C GLN A 579 -38.51 9.46 22.79
N TRP A 580 -39.81 9.39 22.48
CA TRP A 580 -40.83 8.77 23.33
C TRP A 580 -40.54 7.28 23.58
N LEU A 581 -40.20 6.54 22.52
CA LEU A 581 -39.90 5.08 22.56
C LEU A 581 -38.49 4.73 22.09
N ARG A 582 -37.77 5.67 21.46
CA ARG A 582 -36.41 5.46 20.93
C ARG A 582 -35.44 6.44 21.59
N GLY A 583 -34.13 6.18 21.53
CA GLY A 583 -33.14 7.06 22.16
C GLY A 583 -33.33 7.18 23.68
N VAL A 584 -33.44 8.41 24.20
CA VAL A 584 -33.60 8.73 25.63
C VAL A 584 -34.87 8.17 26.30
N ARG A 585 -35.82 7.64 25.52
CA ARG A 585 -37.01 6.89 25.99
C ARG A 585 -37.72 7.54 27.17
N TYR A 586 -38.07 8.83 27.02
CA TYR A 586 -38.57 9.61 28.16
C TYR A 586 -39.94 9.16 28.68
N LYS A 587 -40.66 8.26 27.98
CA LYS A 587 -41.86 7.57 28.50
C LYS A 587 -41.58 6.91 29.85
N ASN A 588 -40.44 6.22 29.98
CA ASN A 588 -40.12 5.47 31.20
C ASN A 588 -39.92 6.40 32.40
N ARG A 589 -39.23 7.52 32.19
CA ARG A 589 -39.05 8.55 33.23
C ARG A 589 -40.37 9.21 33.62
N LEU A 590 -41.21 9.55 32.65
CA LEU A 590 -42.53 10.11 32.94
C LEU A 590 -43.40 9.12 33.74
N LEU A 591 -43.41 7.83 33.38
CA LEU A 591 -44.15 6.81 34.13
C LEU A 591 -43.61 6.62 35.55
N ALA A 592 -42.29 6.71 35.74
CA ALA A 592 -41.68 6.69 37.07
C ALA A 592 -42.13 7.89 37.90
N ASP A 593 -42.06 9.11 37.35
CA ASP A 593 -42.48 10.34 38.03
C ASP A 593 -43.98 10.29 38.42
N ILE A 594 -44.84 9.70 37.57
CA ILE A 594 -46.27 9.49 37.86
C ILE A 594 -46.46 8.52 39.02
N ARG A 595 -45.71 7.41 39.05
CA ARG A 595 -45.79 6.42 40.14
C ARG A 595 -45.34 7.04 41.46
N THR A 596 -44.21 7.75 41.44
CA THR A 596 -43.71 8.50 42.61
C THR A 596 -44.77 9.47 43.14
N ALA A 597 -45.44 10.23 42.25
CA ALA A 597 -46.51 11.15 42.64
C ALA A 597 -47.77 10.44 43.21
N LEU A 598 -48.09 9.22 42.76
CA LEU A 598 -49.18 8.40 43.31
C LEU A 598 -48.81 7.76 44.65
N GLU A 599 -47.53 7.45 44.87
CA GLU A 599 -47.01 6.76 46.05
C GLU A 599 -46.76 7.68 47.26
N THR A 600 -46.53 8.99 47.03
CA THR A 600 -46.26 9.97 48.11
C THR A 600 -47.43 10.15 49.10
N GLN A 601 -48.56 9.46 48.90
CA GLN A 601 -49.77 9.53 49.70
C GLN A 601 -49.95 8.37 50.70
N ALA A 602 -49.08 7.36 50.72
CA ALA A 602 -49.21 6.16 51.56
C ALA A 602 -48.27 6.18 52.79
N ASP A 603 -48.46 7.12 53.71
CA ASP A 603 -47.66 7.21 54.94
C ASP A 603 -48.21 6.34 56.09
N SER A 604 -47.66 5.14 56.24
CA SER A 604 -47.41 4.52 57.57
C SER A 604 -46.15 3.65 57.52
N VAL A 605 -45.36 3.66 58.60
CA VAL A 605 -44.02 3.02 58.65
C VAL A 605 -44.06 1.50 58.43
N ASP A 606 -45.10 0.79 58.88
CA ASP A 606 -45.29 -0.65 58.58
C ASP A 606 -45.65 -0.91 57.10
N SER A 607 -46.22 0.07 56.40
CA SER A 607 -46.60 -0.06 54.99
C SER A 607 -45.41 0.17 54.06
N GLN A 608 -44.41 0.97 54.46
CA GLN A 608 -43.22 1.22 53.63
C GLN A 608 -42.30 0.00 53.52
N GLU A 609 -42.18 -0.79 54.59
CA GLU A 609 -41.38 -2.04 54.56
C GLU A 609 -42.10 -3.14 53.80
N LEU A 610 -43.43 -3.26 53.98
CA LEU A 610 -44.27 -4.16 53.16
C LEU A 610 -44.28 -3.74 51.68
N LEU A 611 -44.29 -2.43 51.38
CA LEU A 611 -44.25 -1.89 50.02
C LEU A 611 -42.88 -2.11 49.39
N ARG A 612 -41.78 -1.88 50.12
CA ARG A 612 -40.42 -2.20 49.64
C ARG A 612 -40.28 -3.68 49.34
N LEU A 613 -40.75 -4.55 50.23
CA LEU A 613 -40.73 -6.00 50.00
C LEU A 613 -41.62 -6.39 48.81
N ARG A 614 -42.81 -5.80 48.64
CA ARG A 614 -43.68 -6.06 47.48
C ARG A 614 -43.12 -5.55 46.17
N MET A 615 -42.51 -4.37 46.15
CA MET A 615 -41.84 -3.82 44.98
C MET A 615 -40.62 -4.65 44.62
N TYR A 616 -39.84 -5.07 45.62
CA TYR A 616 -38.67 -5.92 45.41
C TYR A 616 -39.07 -7.32 44.91
N VAL A 617 -40.13 -7.92 45.47
CA VAL A 617 -40.72 -9.18 44.99
C VAL A 617 -41.26 -9.02 43.56
N ALA A 618 -42.02 -7.96 43.26
CA ALA A 618 -42.57 -7.74 41.91
C ALA A 618 -41.49 -7.42 40.86
N ASP A 619 -40.42 -6.70 41.25
CA ASP A 619 -39.27 -6.45 40.39
C ASP A 619 -38.46 -7.73 40.16
N LEU A 620 -38.27 -8.55 41.20
CA LEU A 620 -37.65 -9.87 41.08
C LEU A 620 -38.50 -10.83 40.23
N GLU A 621 -39.82 -10.86 40.39
CA GLU A 621 -40.73 -11.63 39.56
C GLU A 621 -40.67 -11.18 38.09
N ALA A 622 -40.67 -9.87 37.85
CA ALA A 622 -40.55 -9.32 36.50
C ALA A 622 -39.18 -9.65 35.90
N GLU A 623 -38.10 -9.61 36.69
CA GLU A 623 -36.76 -9.99 36.27
C GLU A 623 -36.65 -11.49 36.00
N ILE A 624 -37.22 -12.35 36.85
CA ILE A 624 -37.28 -13.80 36.65
C ILE A 624 -38.09 -14.14 35.39
N ILE A 625 -39.22 -13.47 35.13
CA ILE A 625 -39.99 -13.67 33.88
C ILE A 625 -39.16 -13.23 32.67
N ARG A 626 -38.46 -12.09 32.74
CA ARG A 626 -37.56 -11.65 31.68
C ARG A 626 -36.45 -12.67 31.44
N LEU A 627 -35.76 -13.10 32.49
CA LEU A 627 -34.67 -14.06 32.42
C LEU A 627 -35.13 -15.44 31.95
N ARG A 628 -36.32 -15.90 32.34
CA ARG A 628 -36.93 -17.15 31.81
C ARG A 628 -37.27 -17.03 30.33
N THR A 629 -37.81 -15.89 29.91
CA THR A 629 -38.07 -15.62 28.48
C THR A 629 -36.78 -15.61 27.67
N SER A 630 -35.69 -15.07 28.22
CA SER A 630 -34.35 -15.13 27.62
C SER A 630 -33.81 -16.57 27.63
N ALA A 631 -34.00 -17.34 28.70
CA ALA A 631 -33.59 -18.74 28.78
C ALA A 631 -34.32 -19.62 27.74
N ASP A 632 -35.59 -19.33 27.44
CA ASP A 632 -36.36 -19.99 26.37
C ASP A 632 -35.79 -19.70 24.96
N GLN A 633 -34.91 -18.71 24.81
CA GLN A 633 -34.18 -18.45 23.54
C GLN A 633 -32.90 -19.28 23.40
N VAL A 634 -32.40 -19.91 24.47
CA VAL A 634 -31.12 -20.66 24.43
C VAL A 634 -31.21 -21.86 23.50
N GLU A 635 -32.27 -22.67 23.60
CA GLU A 635 -32.46 -23.86 22.77
C GLU A 635 -32.57 -23.54 21.27
N PRO A 636 -33.41 -22.57 20.81
CA PRO A 636 -33.47 -22.22 19.39
C PRO A 636 -32.20 -21.54 18.86
N LEU A 637 -31.50 -20.73 19.68
CA LEU A 637 -30.20 -20.16 19.29
C LEU A 637 -29.12 -21.23 19.19
N GLN A 638 -29.13 -22.23 20.07
CA GLN A 638 -28.24 -23.39 20.00
C GLN A 638 -28.51 -24.23 18.75
N GLU A 639 -29.78 -24.46 18.39
CA GLU A 639 -30.14 -25.17 17.15
C GLU A 639 -29.68 -24.40 15.89
N GLU A 640 -29.80 -23.07 15.87
CA GLU A 640 -29.29 -22.24 14.77
C GLU A 640 -27.75 -22.27 14.70
N LEU A 641 -27.08 -22.24 15.86
CA LEU A 641 -25.63 -22.35 15.96
C LEU A 641 -25.13 -23.71 15.43
N ASP A 642 -25.76 -24.80 15.84
CA ASP A 642 -25.41 -26.17 15.42
C ASP A 642 -25.63 -26.37 13.91
N ALA A 643 -26.72 -25.81 13.37
CA ALA A 643 -27.00 -25.84 11.93
C ALA A 643 -25.97 -25.03 11.12
N LEU A 644 -25.56 -23.88 11.63
CA LEU A 644 -24.55 -23.04 11.00
C LEU A 644 -23.16 -23.67 11.09
N GLN A 645 -22.80 -24.29 12.23
CA GLN A 645 -21.57 -25.08 12.37
C GLN A 645 -21.52 -26.23 11.36
N THR A 646 -22.64 -26.93 11.16
CA THR A 646 -22.74 -28.00 10.16
C THR A 646 -22.52 -27.45 8.74
N THR A 647 -23.12 -26.31 8.42
CA THR A 647 -22.97 -25.65 7.11
C THR A 647 -21.52 -25.21 6.86
N ILE A 648 -20.87 -24.61 7.86
CA ILE A 648 -19.45 -24.23 7.83
C ILE A 648 -18.56 -25.46 7.61
N GLN A 649 -18.84 -26.57 8.31
CA GLN A 649 -18.10 -27.83 8.12
C GLN A 649 -18.28 -28.41 6.71
N GLU A 650 -19.50 -28.39 6.17
CA GLU A 650 -19.79 -28.86 4.81
C GLU A 650 -19.12 -27.99 3.74
N LEU A 651 -19.17 -26.67 3.88
CA LEU A 651 -18.51 -25.73 2.97
C LEU A 651 -16.98 -25.86 3.05
N THR A 652 -16.43 -26.00 4.26
CA THR A 652 -14.99 -26.23 4.47
C THR A 652 -14.55 -27.54 3.80
N ALA A 653 -15.25 -28.64 4.05
CA ALA A 653 -14.97 -29.93 3.41
C ALA A 653 -15.12 -29.87 1.88
N ARG A 654 -16.05 -29.06 1.36
CA ARG A 654 -16.25 -28.85 -0.07
C ARG A 654 -15.10 -28.06 -0.70
N ILE A 655 -14.65 -27.00 -0.03
CA ILE A 655 -13.48 -26.21 -0.43
C ILE A 655 -12.23 -27.10 -0.42
N GLU A 656 -12.01 -27.89 0.64
CA GLU A 656 -10.91 -28.86 0.71
C GLU A 656 -11.00 -29.92 -0.40
N THR A 657 -12.20 -30.40 -0.72
CA THR A 657 -12.43 -31.36 -1.82
C THR A 657 -12.11 -30.73 -3.18
N LEU A 658 -12.48 -29.47 -3.40
CA LEU A 658 -12.19 -28.73 -4.64
C LEU A 658 -10.69 -28.41 -4.76
N GLN A 659 -10.05 -28.04 -3.64
CA GLN A 659 -8.61 -27.82 -3.54
C GLN A 659 -7.79 -29.10 -3.68
N SER A 660 -8.37 -30.26 -3.39
CA SER A 660 -7.74 -31.58 -3.53
C SER A 660 -8.02 -32.29 -4.87
N GLN A 661 -8.80 -31.69 -5.78
CA GLN A 661 -8.91 -32.19 -7.15
C GLN A 661 -7.56 -32.05 -7.87
N PRO A 662 -7.18 -33.03 -8.72
CA PRO A 662 -5.83 -33.09 -9.28
C PRO A 662 -5.67 -32.11 -10.45
N ALA A 663 -5.57 -30.82 -10.15
CA ALA A 663 -4.71 -29.94 -10.93
C ALA A 663 -3.27 -30.28 -10.51
N HIS A 664 -2.47 -30.80 -11.45
CA HIS A 664 -1.07 -31.18 -11.30
C HIS A 664 -0.37 -30.62 -10.05
N ARG A 665 -0.17 -31.45 -9.03
CA ARG A 665 0.73 -31.14 -7.90
C ARG A 665 2.10 -30.80 -8.46
N THR A 666 2.53 -29.55 -8.30
CA THR A 666 3.95 -29.21 -8.16
C THR A 666 4.23 -29.01 -6.68
N GLU A 667 4.33 -30.12 -5.95
CA GLU A 667 5.09 -30.15 -4.69
C GLU A 667 6.57 -30.15 -5.07
N GLY A 668 7.24 -29.01 -4.96
CA GLY A 668 8.67 -28.88 -5.21
C GLY A 668 9.16 -27.44 -5.14
N GLY A 669 10.25 -27.20 -4.42
CA GLY A 669 10.81 -25.86 -4.24
C GLY A 669 11.06 -25.18 -5.58
N ALA A 670 10.52 -23.98 -5.76
CA ALA A 670 10.69 -23.22 -7.00
C ALA A 670 12.18 -23.09 -7.34
N ARG A 671 12.54 -23.42 -8.60
CA ARG A 671 13.90 -23.21 -9.12
C ARG A 671 14.31 -21.76 -8.84
N PRO A 672 15.42 -21.51 -8.11
CA PRO A 672 15.80 -20.14 -7.79
C PRO A 672 16.19 -19.38 -9.06
N ASN A 673 16.12 -18.06 -9.00
CA ASN A 673 16.61 -17.22 -10.09
C ASN A 673 18.11 -17.46 -10.27
N ILE A 674 18.48 -18.07 -11.40
CA ILE A 674 19.83 -18.46 -11.75
C ILE A 674 20.21 -17.70 -13.03
N ILE A 675 21.28 -16.93 -12.96
CA ILE A 675 21.87 -16.23 -14.10
C ILE A 675 22.78 -17.23 -14.82
N ASP A 676 22.36 -17.70 -15.99
CA ASP A 676 23.15 -18.62 -16.81
C ASP A 676 24.24 -17.85 -17.58
N VAL A 677 25.50 -18.13 -17.24
CA VAL A 677 26.69 -17.51 -17.85
C VAL A 677 27.65 -18.56 -18.41
N VAL A 678 27.21 -19.82 -18.55
CA VAL A 678 28.10 -20.92 -18.97
C VAL A 678 28.77 -20.63 -20.31
N ASP A 679 28.00 -20.09 -21.26
CA ASP A 679 28.46 -19.84 -22.63
C ASP A 679 29.06 -18.42 -22.81
N THR A 680 29.03 -17.57 -21.77
CA THR A 680 29.53 -16.19 -21.80
C THR A 680 30.89 -16.03 -21.11
N LEU A 681 31.24 -16.94 -20.20
CA LEU A 681 32.52 -16.92 -19.49
C LEU A 681 33.68 -17.36 -20.39
N PRO A 682 34.90 -16.83 -20.17
CA PRO A 682 36.06 -17.20 -20.96
C PRO A 682 36.36 -18.70 -20.86
N SER A 683 36.79 -19.29 -21.99
CA SER A 683 37.39 -20.62 -22.07
C SER A 683 38.82 -20.52 -22.58
N HIS A 684 39.67 -21.48 -22.23
CA HIS A 684 41.05 -21.47 -22.70
C HIS A 684 41.11 -21.80 -24.20
N PRO A 685 41.82 -21.02 -25.03
CA PRO A 685 41.83 -21.23 -26.49
C PRO A 685 42.51 -22.54 -26.90
N ASP A 686 43.56 -22.95 -26.18
CA ASP A 686 44.42 -24.09 -26.60
C ASP A 686 44.21 -25.38 -25.77
N LEU A 687 43.42 -25.35 -24.70
CA LEU A 687 43.19 -26.54 -23.87
C LEU A 687 41.91 -27.25 -24.34
N PRO A 688 41.86 -28.58 -24.31
CA PRO A 688 40.63 -29.30 -24.57
C PRO A 688 39.55 -28.88 -23.56
N PRO A 689 38.26 -28.78 -23.98
CA PRO A 689 37.18 -28.46 -23.07
C PRO A 689 37.07 -29.51 -21.96
N TYR A 690 36.37 -29.16 -20.88
CA TYR A 690 36.05 -30.13 -19.84
C TYR A 690 35.33 -31.35 -20.43
N GLN A 691 35.66 -32.52 -19.91
CA GLN A 691 35.01 -33.75 -20.32
C GLN A 691 33.59 -33.80 -19.77
N HIS A 692 32.73 -34.60 -20.39
CA HIS A 692 31.47 -34.98 -19.77
C HIS A 692 31.72 -35.92 -18.58
N ARG A 693 30.97 -35.69 -17.51
CA ARG A 693 30.90 -36.53 -16.33
C ARG A 693 30.32 -37.89 -16.69
N SER A 694 30.95 -38.96 -16.18
CA SER A 694 30.51 -40.34 -16.41
C SER A 694 29.83 -40.99 -15.21
N GLN A 695 29.83 -40.33 -14.05
CA GLN A 695 29.21 -40.82 -12.81
C GLN A 695 28.00 -39.94 -12.45
N PRO A 696 26.97 -40.49 -11.78
CA PRO A 696 25.87 -39.69 -11.25
C PRO A 696 26.37 -38.69 -10.21
N ILE A 697 25.69 -37.56 -10.10
CA ILE A 697 25.97 -36.57 -9.07
C ILE A 697 25.39 -37.09 -7.76
N THR A 698 26.24 -37.26 -6.75
CA THR A 698 25.85 -37.74 -5.42
C THR A 698 26.20 -36.74 -4.32
N THR A 699 26.83 -35.60 -4.65
CA THR A 699 27.37 -34.69 -3.63
C THR A 699 27.40 -33.25 -4.14
N ILE A 700 27.01 -32.31 -3.28
CA ILE A 700 27.14 -30.87 -3.50
C ILE A 700 28.25 -30.36 -2.57
N VAL A 701 29.31 -29.77 -3.15
CA VAL A 701 30.46 -29.27 -2.42
C VAL A 701 30.43 -27.75 -2.36
N ILE A 702 30.43 -27.22 -1.14
CA ILE A 702 30.48 -25.79 -0.85
C ILE A 702 31.93 -25.30 -0.80
N HIS A 703 32.18 -24.20 -1.51
CA HIS A 703 33.47 -23.52 -1.63
C HIS A 703 33.38 -22.05 -1.25
N HIS A 704 34.54 -21.46 -0.97
CA HIS A 704 34.74 -20.04 -1.15
C HIS A 704 35.73 -19.80 -2.30
N THR A 705 35.76 -18.59 -2.86
CA THR A 705 36.73 -18.25 -3.90
C THR A 705 38.11 -17.91 -3.35
N ASP A 706 38.23 -17.70 -2.04
CA ASP A 706 39.40 -17.13 -1.38
C ASP A 706 39.84 -15.79 -2.02
N THR A 707 38.86 -14.92 -2.28
CA THR A 707 39.04 -13.57 -2.84
C THR A 707 38.31 -12.51 -2.00
N PRO A 708 38.56 -11.20 -2.20
CA PRO A 708 37.65 -10.17 -1.72
C PRO A 708 36.20 -10.38 -2.20
N LYS A 709 35.22 -10.00 -1.39
CA LYS A 709 33.78 -10.17 -1.66
C LYS A 709 33.27 -9.36 -2.85
N ASN A 710 33.99 -8.31 -3.26
CA ASN A 710 33.64 -7.45 -4.39
C ASN A 710 34.17 -7.95 -5.74
N PHE A 711 34.73 -9.16 -5.81
CA PHE A 711 35.14 -9.76 -7.07
C PHE A 711 33.90 -10.25 -7.86
N THR A 712 34.01 -10.27 -9.18
CA THR A 712 32.94 -10.74 -10.07
C THR A 712 33.21 -12.16 -10.56
N VAL A 713 32.17 -12.83 -11.06
CA VAL A 713 32.27 -14.19 -11.60
C VAL A 713 33.23 -14.27 -12.79
N GLU A 714 33.27 -13.24 -13.64
CA GLU A 714 34.18 -13.12 -14.79
C GLU A 714 35.64 -13.07 -14.34
N ARG A 715 35.93 -12.37 -13.23
CA ARG A 715 37.29 -12.30 -12.67
C ARG A 715 37.75 -13.65 -12.14
N ILE A 716 36.85 -14.41 -11.52
CA ILE A 716 37.12 -15.78 -11.07
C ILE A 716 37.34 -16.71 -12.27
N ALA A 717 36.49 -16.63 -13.30
CA ALA A 717 36.65 -17.38 -14.54
C ALA A 717 37.98 -17.07 -15.24
N HIS A 718 38.31 -15.79 -15.39
CA HIS A 718 39.56 -15.34 -15.99
C HIS A 718 40.79 -15.87 -15.23
N TYR A 719 40.76 -15.89 -13.90
CA TYR A 719 41.84 -16.47 -13.10
C TYR A 719 41.97 -18.00 -13.28
N HIS A 720 40.85 -18.72 -13.33
CA HIS A 720 40.89 -20.16 -13.59
C HIS A 720 41.42 -20.47 -14.99
N VAL A 721 40.99 -19.72 -16.00
CA VAL A 721 41.36 -19.95 -17.40
C VAL A 721 42.80 -19.54 -17.64
N PHE A 722 43.17 -18.30 -17.35
CA PHE A 722 44.45 -17.71 -17.76
C PHE A 722 45.49 -17.59 -16.64
N GLY A 723 45.11 -17.81 -15.38
CA GLY A 723 46.04 -17.73 -14.26
C GLY A 723 47.07 -18.86 -14.32
N ALA A 724 48.32 -18.50 -14.59
CA ALA A 724 49.47 -19.39 -14.54
C ALA A 724 50.53 -18.82 -13.59
N ASP A 725 50.89 -19.57 -12.55
CA ASP A 725 52.04 -19.29 -11.69
C ASP A 725 52.70 -20.61 -11.26
N SER A 726 53.74 -20.56 -10.42
CA SER A 726 54.41 -21.77 -9.93
C SER A 726 53.54 -22.72 -9.09
N ARG A 727 52.29 -22.35 -8.81
CA ARG A 727 51.32 -23.08 -7.97
C ARG A 727 50.05 -23.49 -8.71
N LYS A 728 49.83 -23.03 -9.96
CA LYS A 728 48.64 -23.36 -10.76
C LYS A 728 48.91 -23.28 -12.26
N ASP A 729 48.43 -24.29 -12.98
CA ASP A 729 48.32 -24.29 -14.44
C ASP A 729 47.00 -23.68 -14.94
N PRO A 730 46.95 -23.17 -16.19
CA PRO A 730 45.72 -22.79 -16.89
C PRO A 730 44.68 -23.92 -16.93
N TRP A 731 43.39 -23.60 -16.83
CA TRP A 731 42.29 -24.57 -16.92
C TRP A 731 41.42 -24.33 -18.16
N PRO A 732 40.69 -25.34 -18.67
CA PRO A 732 39.79 -25.17 -19.81
C PRO A 732 38.68 -24.12 -19.61
N GLY A 733 38.24 -23.91 -18.37
CA GLY A 733 37.16 -23.00 -18.00
C GLY A 733 37.12 -22.73 -16.49
N ILE A 734 36.06 -22.09 -16.01
CA ILE A 734 35.82 -21.92 -14.57
C ILE A 734 35.53 -23.29 -13.90
N GLY A 735 36.13 -23.53 -12.73
CA GLY A 735 36.05 -24.83 -12.05
C GLY A 735 34.75 -25.12 -11.31
N TYR A 736 33.92 -24.12 -11.01
CA TYR A 736 32.68 -24.28 -10.23
C TYR A 736 31.46 -24.43 -11.15
N HIS A 737 30.43 -25.12 -10.66
CA HIS A 737 29.15 -25.25 -11.38
C HIS A 737 28.23 -24.08 -11.09
N TYR A 738 28.28 -23.58 -9.86
CA TYR A 738 27.58 -22.38 -9.44
C TYR A 738 28.51 -21.45 -8.66
N VAL A 739 28.34 -20.14 -8.87
CA VAL A 739 29.04 -19.09 -8.12
C VAL A 739 28.01 -18.13 -7.52
N ILE A 740 28.20 -17.73 -6.26
CA ILE A 740 27.28 -16.85 -5.52
C ILE A 740 28.01 -15.58 -5.07
N SER A 741 27.61 -14.43 -5.61
CA SER A 741 28.19 -13.12 -5.27
C SER A 741 27.72 -12.61 -3.90
N ALA A 742 28.39 -11.58 -3.37
CA ALA A 742 28.15 -11.07 -2.02
C ALA A 742 26.71 -10.55 -1.77
N ASP A 743 26.03 -10.11 -2.83
CA ASP A 743 24.62 -9.67 -2.84
C ASP A 743 23.62 -10.83 -2.92
N GLY A 744 24.09 -12.07 -3.08
CA GLY A 744 23.26 -13.27 -3.20
C GLY A 744 22.84 -13.64 -4.62
N SER A 745 23.33 -12.97 -5.67
CA SER A 745 23.05 -13.40 -7.05
C SER A 745 23.68 -14.78 -7.33
N ILE A 746 22.93 -15.68 -7.96
CA ILE A 746 23.35 -17.06 -8.28
C ILE A 746 23.71 -17.14 -9.76
N TYR A 747 24.96 -17.48 -10.07
CA TYR A 747 25.43 -17.68 -11.43
C TYR A 747 25.61 -19.17 -11.70
N GLN A 748 25.01 -19.70 -12.77
CA GLN A 748 25.37 -21.01 -13.29
C GLN A 748 26.56 -20.87 -14.24
N THR A 749 27.66 -21.51 -13.88
CA THR A 749 28.96 -21.32 -14.53
C THR A 749 29.48 -22.59 -15.21
N GLN A 750 28.89 -23.76 -14.92
CA GLN A 750 29.02 -24.98 -15.73
C GLN A 750 27.69 -25.75 -15.82
N ARG A 751 27.54 -26.60 -16.83
CA ARG A 751 26.45 -27.59 -16.92
C ARG A 751 26.66 -28.71 -15.90
N HIS A 752 25.60 -29.38 -15.45
CA HIS A 752 25.70 -30.46 -14.43
C HIS A 752 26.52 -31.65 -14.93
N GLU A 753 26.44 -31.90 -16.23
CA GLU A 753 27.14 -32.95 -16.95
C GLU A 753 28.63 -32.62 -17.15
N THR A 754 29.09 -31.42 -16.81
CA THR A 754 30.49 -31.03 -16.98
C THR A 754 31.35 -31.60 -15.85
N HIS A 755 32.45 -32.26 -16.19
CA HIS A 755 33.48 -32.69 -15.25
C HIS A 755 34.50 -31.55 -15.01
N SER A 756 34.11 -30.54 -14.22
CA SER A 756 34.94 -29.36 -13.93
C SER A 756 35.90 -29.59 -12.75
N TYR A 757 36.91 -28.74 -12.60
CA TYR A 757 37.97 -28.91 -11.58
C TYR A 757 37.69 -28.11 -10.31
N HIS A 758 37.32 -28.76 -9.20
CA HIS A 758 37.13 -28.08 -7.92
C HIS A 758 37.57 -28.85 -6.66
N VAL A 759 37.55 -30.19 -6.65
CA VAL A 759 37.88 -31.05 -5.47
C VAL A 759 38.65 -32.33 -5.90
N GLY A 760 39.48 -32.25 -6.94
CA GLY A 760 40.33 -33.36 -7.38
C GLY A 760 39.55 -34.65 -7.67
N ALA A 761 39.76 -35.71 -6.88
CA ALA A 761 39.12 -37.01 -7.07
C ALA A 761 37.58 -36.98 -6.98
N ALA A 762 37.00 -35.99 -6.27
CA ALA A 762 35.55 -35.86 -6.14
C ALA A 762 34.87 -35.16 -7.32
N ASN A 763 35.63 -34.58 -8.25
CA ASN A 763 35.08 -33.88 -9.42
C ASN A 763 34.12 -34.77 -10.22
N GLY A 764 34.37 -36.09 -10.25
CA GLY A 764 33.58 -37.05 -11.03
C GLY A 764 32.14 -37.25 -10.57
N TYR A 765 31.83 -37.05 -9.28
CA TYR A 765 30.49 -37.31 -8.71
C TYR A 765 29.90 -36.12 -7.94
N SER A 766 30.55 -34.95 -7.97
CA SER A 766 30.09 -33.78 -7.23
C SER A 766 29.88 -32.51 -8.06
N LEU A 767 28.94 -31.67 -7.64
CA LEU A 767 28.77 -30.29 -8.10
C LEU A 767 29.47 -29.32 -7.14
N GLY A 768 30.16 -28.32 -7.68
CA GLY A 768 30.81 -27.26 -6.91
C GLY A 768 29.97 -25.99 -6.86
N VAL A 769 29.57 -25.55 -5.66
CA VAL A 769 28.92 -24.26 -5.40
C VAL A 769 29.90 -23.36 -4.63
N SER A 770 30.31 -22.25 -5.22
CA SER A 770 31.35 -21.38 -4.64
C SER A 770 30.82 -19.98 -4.30
N LEU A 771 31.04 -19.54 -3.07
CA LEU A 771 30.65 -18.21 -2.62
C LEU A 771 31.84 -17.26 -2.76
N ILE A 772 31.62 -16.10 -3.40
CA ILE A 772 32.67 -15.09 -3.58
C ILE A 772 33.03 -14.50 -2.22
N GLY A 773 34.28 -14.70 -1.80
CA GLY A 773 34.77 -14.23 -0.51
C GLY A 773 35.94 -15.05 0.03
N ARG A 774 36.57 -14.51 1.08
CA ARG A 774 37.57 -15.17 1.90
C ARG A 774 37.03 -15.29 3.32
N PHE A 775 36.40 -16.43 3.63
CA PHE A 775 35.78 -16.66 4.94
C PHE A 775 36.79 -17.26 5.94
N LEU A 776 37.87 -16.52 6.18
CA LEU A 776 38.92 -16.88 7.12
C LEU A 776 39.04 -15.80 8.20
N ARG A 777 39.43 -16.17 9.42
CA ARG A 777 39.71 -15.18 10.47
C ARG A 777 40.94 -14.32 10.18
N THR A 778 41.81 -14.74 9.26
CA THR A 778 43.04 -14.05 8.91
C THR A 778 43.09 -13.64 7.44
N GLY A 779 43.41 -12.38 7.20
CA GLY A 779 43.58 -11.80 5.87
C GLY A 779 44.89 -12.25 5.20
N TYR A 780 45.12 -11.81 3.95
CA TYR A 780 46.33 -12.16 3.19
C TYR A 780 47.62 -11.67 3.84
N ASP A 781 47.55 -10.58 4.61
CA ASP A 781 48.66 -10.01 5.38
C ASP A 781 48.90 -10.71 6.73
N ARG A 782 48.18 -11.81 7.00
CA ARG A 782 48.18 -12.57 8.26
C ARG A 782 47.65 -11.80 9.47
N LYS A 783 47.01 -10.64 9.27
CA LYS A 783 46.31 -9.91 10.33
C LYS A 783 44.87 -10.40 10.48
N PRO A 784 44.21 -10.10 11.61
CA PRO A 784 42.78 -10.37 11.76
C PRO A 784 41.97 -9.73 10.64
N GLN A 785 41.16 -10.53 9.97
CA GLN A 785 40.23 -10.06 8.94
C GLN A 785 39.02 -9.39 9.61
N PRO A 786 38.40 -8.34 9.02
CA PRO A 786 37.18 -7.74 9.58
C PRO A 786 36.09 -8.79 9.80
N ALA A 787 35.39 -8.74 10.93
CA ALA A 787 34.36 -9.73 11.29
C ALA A 787 33.32 -9.92 10.18
N ALA A 788 32.93 -8.83 9.51
CA ALA A 788 32.01 -8.82 8.38
C ALA A 788 32.49 -9.64 7.17
N ASP A 789 33.80 -9.89 7.02
CA ASP A 789 34.39 -10.65 5.92
C ASP A 789 34.75 -12.09 6.30
N GLN A 790 34.76 -12.43 7.58
CA GLN A 790 35.12 -13.77 8.08
C GLN A 790 34.05 -14.83 7.77
N LEU A 791 32.83 -14.43 7.44
CA LEU A 791 31.68 -15.30 7.15
C LEU A 791 30.98 -14.87 5.84
N PRO A 792 30.23 -15.78 5.18
CA PRO A 792 29.31 -15.42 4.10
C PRO A 792 28.31 -14.34 4.52
N THR A 793 27.86 -13.50 3.58
CA THR A 793 26.77 -12.56 3.84
C THR A 793 25.44 -13.29 4.04
N GLN A 794 24.46 -12.65 4.68
CA GLN A 794 23.13 -13.25 4.83
C GLN A 794 22.47 -13.54 3.48
N ALA A 795 22.68 -12.67 2.49
CA ALA A 795 22.20 -12.87 1.12
C ALA A 795 22.85 -14.10 0.46
N GLN A 796 24.17 -14.27 0.61
CA GLN A 796 24.88 -15.47 0.16
C GLN A 796 24.33 -16.73 0.84
N MET A 797 24.14 -16.71 2.16
CA MET A 797 23.58 -17.86 2.91
C MET A 797 22.17 -18.22 2.44
N ASN A 798 21.32 -17.22 2.22
CA ASN A 798 19.95 -17.43 1.76
C ASN A 798 19.88 -18.00 0.34
N SER A 799 20.66 -17.44 -0.59
CA SER A 799 20.73 -17.92 -1.97
C SER A 799 21.38 -19.29 -2.08
N THR A 800 22.43 -19.56 -1.29
CA THR A 800 23.04 -20.89 -1.21
C THR A 800 22.03 -21.92 -0.71
N ALA A 801 21.27 -21.60 0.34
CA ALA A 801 20.24 -22.50 0.86
C ALA A 801 19.13 -22.79 -0.17
N ARG A 802 18.65 -21.76 -0.90
CA ARG A 802 17.66 -21.92 -1.98
C ARG A 802 18.20 -22.81 -3.10
N LEU A 803 19.41 -22.52 -3.57
CA LEU A 803 20.07 -23.29 -4.62
C LEU A 803 20.27 -24.74 -4.22
N VAL A 804 20.80 -24.99 -3.03
CA VAL A 804 21.09 -26.33 -2.56
C VAL A 804 19.79 -27.12 -2.31
N ALA A 805 18.74 -26.50 -1.75
CA ALA A 805 17.45 -27.16 -1.59
C ALA A 805 16.86 -27.60 -2.94
N TRP A 806 16.87 -26.71 -3.94
CA TRP A 806 16.43 -27.05 -5.30
C TRP A 806 17.32 -28.14 -5.93
N LEU A 807 18.65 -28.07 -5.79
CA LEU A 807 19.57 -29.07 -6.34
C LEU A 807 19.40 -30.44 -5.67
N LEU A 808 19.17 -30.51 -4.36
CA LEU A 808 18.89 -31.78 -3.67
C LEU A 808 17.63 -32.44 -4.25
N GLN A 809 16.60 -31.64 -4.55
CA GLN A 809 15.39 -32.15 -5.19
C GLN A 809 15.63 -32.55 -6.66
N GLU A 810 16.21 -31.66 -7.46
CA GLU A 810 16.47 -31.86 -8.89
C GLU A 810 17.32 -33.11 -9.14
N LEU A 811 18.31 -33.35 -8.27
CA LEU A 811 19.24 -34.47 -8.36
C LEU A 811 18.76 -35.71 -7.58
N GLN A 812 17.59 -35.66 -6.95
CA GLN A 812 17.01 -36.75 -6.15
C GLN A 812 17.93 -37.23 -5.02
N LEU A 813 18.58 -36.28 -4.33
CA LEU A 813 19.47 -36.52 -3.20
C LEU A 813 18.69 -36.43 -1.90
N ASP A 814 18.69 -37.51 -1.13
CA ASP A 814 17.82 -37.75 0.03
C ASP A 814 18.29 -37.10 1.34
N GLY A 815 18.66 -35.81 1.30
CA GLY A 815 18.90 -35.01 2.51
C GLY A 815 20.23 -34.26 2.57
N SER A 816 20.47 -33.59 3.70
CA SER A 816 21.61 -32.68 3.90
C SER A 816 22.97 -33.39 4.02
N GLN A 817 23.01 -34.72 4.18
CA GLN A 817 24.24 -35.52 4.18
C GLN A 817 25.03 -35.39 2.87
N HIS A 818 24.35 -35.03 1.78
CA HIS A 818 24.95 -34.82 0.46
C HIS A 818 25.61 -33.44 0.31
N VAL A 819 25.51 -32.57 1.33
CA VAL A 819 26.07 -31.21 1.33
C VAL A 819 27.31 -31.16 2.22
N VAL A 820 28.48 -31.00 1.59
CA VAL A 820 29.78 -31.00 2.26
C VAL A 820 30.61 -29.78 1.86
N GLY A 821 31.56 -29.36 2.69
CA GLY A 821 32.55 -28.34 2.33
C GLY A 821 33.80 -28.98 1.73
N HIS A 822 34.56 -28.25 0.92
CA HIS A 822 35.81 -28.75 0.32
C HIS A 822 36.77 -29.37 1.35
N LYS A 823 36.92 -28.77 2.53
CA LYS A 823 37.69 -29.28 3.69
C LYS A 823 37.33 -30.70 4.13
N GLU A 824 36.09 -31.12 3.92
CA GLU A 824 35.62 -32.46 4.31
C GLU A 824 36.11 -33.55 3.33
N LEU A 825 36.58 -33.15 2.15
CA LEU A 825 37.05 -34.04 1.09
C LEU A 825 38.56 -33.92 0.82
N SER A 826 39.22 -32.85 1.28
CA SER A 826 40.65 -32.60 1.05
C SER A 826 41.25 -31.68 2.13
N ALA A 827 42.58 -31.74 2.30
CA ALA A 827 43.30 -30.89 3.27
C ALA A 827 43.35 -29.43 2.80
N THR A 828 42.29 -28.66 3.08
CA THR A 828 42.16 -27.25 2.71
C THR A 828 41.44 -26.43 3.79
N ALA A 829 41.63 -25.11 3.77
CA ALA A 829 40.88 -24.19 4.61
C ALA A 829 39.47 -23.88 4.05
N CYS A 830 39.21 -24.14 2.77
CA CYS A 830 37.94 -23.90 2.07
C CYS A 830 36.80 -24.78 2.61
N PRO A 831 35.54 -24.30 2.77
CA PRO A 831 35.04 -22.96 2.43
C PRO A 831 35.28 -21.90 3.53
N GLY A 832 36.05 -22.21 4.56
CA GLY A 832 36.39 -21.30 5.64
C GLY A 832 36.92 -22.03 6.87
N ASP A 833 37.67 -21.33 7.73
CA ASP A 833 38.18 -21.91 8.98
C ASP A 833 37.05 -22.15 9.99
N GLN A 834 35.95 -21.41 9.85
CA GLN A 834 34.75 -21.51 10.67
C GLN A 834 33.64 -22.44 10.11
N TRP A 835 33.91 -23.26 9.09
CA TRP A 835 32.92 -24.16 8.47
C TRP A 835 32.41 -25.25 9.46
N LEU A 836 33.34 -26.00 10.09
CA LEU A 836 33.04 -27.05 11.09
C LEU A 836 33.43 -26.66 12.52
N GLN A 837 34.06 -25.50 12.70
CA GLN A 837 34.64 -25.03 13.95
C GLN A 837 34.21 -23.57 14.20
N GLY A 838 34.34 -23.07 15.44
CA GLY A 838 33.90 -21.70 15.76
C GLY A 838 32.39 -21.52 15.57
N VAL A 839 31.98 -20.56 14.73
CA VAL A 839 30.56 -20.27 14.42
C VAL A 839 29.85 -21.41 13.68
N ARG A 840 30.60 -22.38 13.12
CA ARG A 840 30.04 -23.59 12.48
C ARG A 840 28.96 -23.25 11.45
N TRP A 841 29.29 -22.36 10.52
CA TRP A 841 28.28 -21.85 9.57
C TRP A 841 27.74 -22.93 8.60
N LYS A 842 28.31 -24.15 8.59
CA LYS A 842 27.66 -25.33 8.00
C LYS A 842 26.29 -25.60 8.62
N ASP A 843 26.20 -25.62 9.95
CA ASP A 843 24.96 -25.97 10.66
C ASP A 843 23.88 -24.93 10.33
N ALA A 844 24.25 -23.64 10.37
CA ALA A 844 23.39 -22.53 9.98
C ALA A 844 22.92 -22.59 8.51
N LEU A 845 23.75 -23.14 7.60
CA LEU A 845 23.36 -23.36 6.20
C LEU A 845 22.40 -24.55 6.08
N LEU A 846 22.66 -25.65 6.78
CA LEU A 846 21.81 -26.84 6.76
C LEU A 846 20.42 -26.57 7.36
N GLU A 847 20.34 -25.81 8.45
CA GLU A 847 19.07 -25.34 9.02
C GLU A 847 18.26 -24.53 7.99
N ARG A 848 18.92 -23.62 7.25
CA ARG A 848 18.28 -22.83 6.19
C ARG A 848 17.85 -23.67 4.98
N ILE A 849 18.53 -24.78 4.70
CA ILE A 849 18.14 -25.73 3.65
C ILE A 849 16.91 -26.52 4.12
N GLN A 850 16.92 -27.00 5.37
CA GLN A 850 15.81 -27.73 5.98
C GLN A 850 14.54 -26.88 6.10
N ALA A 851 14.68 -25.62 6.53
CA ALA A 851 13.57 -24.65 6.59
C ALA A 851 12.94 -24.33 5.22
N ARG A 852 13.57 -24.72 4.11
CA ARG A 852 13.03 -24.56 2.75
C ARG A 852 12.51 -25.86 2.16
N GLY A 853 12.71 -26.98 2.87
CA GLY A 853 12.31 -28.33 2.47
C GLY A 853 10.96 -28.79 3.02
N GLY A 854 10.17 -27.92 3.68
CA GLY A 854 8.81 -28.28 4.07
C GLY A 854 8.24 -27.75 5.39
N ASP A 855 8.79 -26.70 6.03
CA ASP A 855 8.16 -26.09 7.20
C ASP A 855 8.38 -24.57 7.25
N LYS A 856 7.41 -23.84 7.81
CA LYS A 856 7.43 -22.37 7.92
C LYS A 856 8.66 -21.89 8.70
N ALA A 857 9.43 -20.98 8.10
CA ALA A 857 10.78 -20.60 8.53
C ALA A 857 10.85 -19.75 9.81
N LEU A 858 9.74 -19.16 10.26
CA LEU A 858 9.65 -18.36 11.48
C LEU A 858 8.61 -18.98 12.43
N THR A 859 8.93 -19.12 13.71
CA THR A 859 7.94 -19.60 14.70
C THR A 859 6.95 -18.49 15.07
N PHE A 860 7.44 -17.26 15.28
CA PHE A 860 6.59 -16.15 15.71
C PHE A 860 7.10 -14.80 15.18
N TYR A 861 6.19 -14.00 14.61
CA TYR A 861 6.49 -12.70 14.01
C TYR A 861 5.56 -11.60 14.52
N LEU A 862 6.14 -10.48 14.94
CA LEU A 862 5.43 -9.29 15.38
C LEU A 862 5.33 -8.30 14.21
N LEU A 863 4.13 -8.12 13.68
CA LEU A 863 3.88 -7.32 12.48
C LEU A 863 3.36 -5.93 12.85
N PHE A 864 4.10 -4.91 12.43
CA PHE A 864 3.71 -3.50 12.50
C PHE A 864 3.27 -2.98 11.13
N TRP A 865 2.44 -1.94 11.13
CA TRP A 865 2.00 -1.27 9.90
C TRP A 865 3.01 -0.21 9.42
N ASP A 866 3.14 -0.08 8.10
CA ASP A 866 4.02 0.88 7.44
C ASP A 866 3.36 1.40 6.15
N HIS A 867 3.08 2.70 6.10
CA HIS A 867 2.54 3.41 4.94
C HIS A 867 3.55 4.46 4.43
N GLY A 868 4.86 4.22 4.60
CA GLY A 868 5.95 5.10 4.21
C GLY A 868 6.29 6.13 5.28
N ASP A 869 6.03 7.42 5.03
CA ASP A 869 6.34 8.51 5.98
C ASP A 869 5.50 8.44 7.28
N GLN A 870 4.38 7.74 7.21
CA GLN A 870 3.49 7.39 8.32
C GLN A 870 3.66 5.89 8.62
N TRP A 871 4.25 5.56 9.77
CA TRP A 871 4.44 4.18 10.22
C TRP A 871 4.14 4.08 11.72
N ALA A 872 4.06 2.84 12.23
CA ALA A 872 3.68 2.49 13.60
C ALA A 872 4.64 2.98 14.71
N LYS A 873 4.97 4.27 14.76
CA LYS A 873 5.96 4.88 15.68
C LYS A 873 5.55 4.75 17.14
N ALA A 874 4.26 4.91 17.44
CA ALA A 874 3.73 4.77 18.81
C ALA A 874 3.71 3.32 19.25
N ASP A 875 3.13 2.45 18.42
CA ASP A 875 3.06 1.01 18.67
C ASP A 875 4.45 0.38 18.85
N TRP A 876 5.43 0.79 18.05
CA TRP A 876 6.83 0.38 18.19
C TRP A 876 7.43 0.76 19.55
N ARG A 877 7.15 1.98 20.04
CA ARG A 877 7.62 2.44 21.35
C ARG A 877 6.96 1.66 22.48
N ASN A 878 5.68 1.32 22.33
CA ASN A 878 4.91 0.59 23.34
C ASN A 878 5.29 -0.89 23.42
N ALA A 879 5.71 -1.51 22.31
CA ALA A 879 6.11 -2.91 22.28
C ALA A 879 7.52 -3.21 22.80
N ARG A 880 8.28 -2.21 23.28
CA ARG A 880 9.68 -2.40 23.69
C ARG A 880 9.86 -3.44 24.79
N ASP A 881 9.02 -3.40 25.82
CA ASP A 881 9.11 -4.32 26.97
C ASP A 881 8.69 -5.74 26.57
N TYR A 882 7.66 -5.84 25.74
CA TYR A 882 7.22 -7.09 25.13
C TYR A 882 8.30 -7.73 24.24
N ILE A 883 8.94 -6.94 23.36
CA ILE A 883 10.05 -7.40 22.52
C ILE A 883 11.25 -7.80 23.38
N ALA A 884 11.51 -7.07 24.47
CA ALA A 884 12.60 -7.39 25.39
C ALA A 884 12.36 -8.72 26.15
N HIS A 885 11.11 -9.04 26.45
CA HIS A 885 10.73 -10.25 27.17
C HIS A 885 10.68 -11.49 26.27
N PHE A 886 9.98 -11.43 25.13
CA PHE A 886 9.74 -12.60 24.26
C PHE A 886 10.73 -12.75 23.09
N ARG A 887 11.50 -11.70 22.77
CA ARG A 887 12.49 -11.67 21.66
C ARG A 887 11.94 -12.20 20.32
N PRO A 888 10.73 -11.79 19.86
CA PRO A 888 10.18 -12.25 18.58
C PRO A 888 10.97 -11.68 17.39
N THR A 889 10.75 -12.26 16.21
CA THR A 889 11.14 -11.57 14.97
C THR A 889 10.17 -10.42 14.74
N VAL A 890 10.67 -9.21 14.48
CA VAL A 890 9.85 -8.00 14.38
C VAL A 890 10.06 -7.36 13.03
N GLY A 891 8.98 -6.90 12.39
CA GLY A 891 9.10 -6.05 11.21
C GLY A 891 7.76 -5.58 10.65
N PHE A 892 7.83 -5.10 9.43
CA PHE A 892 6.73 -4.41 8.72
C PHE A 892 6.29 -5.16 7.46
N SER A 893 6.96 -6.27 7.14
CA SER A 893 6.79 -6.98 5.88
C SER A 893 5.73 -8.06 6.00
N LEU A 894 4.69 -7.95 5.18
CA LEU A 894 3.68 -9.01 5.04
C LEU A 894 4.31 -10.29 4.46
N GLU A 895 5.31 -10.16 3.58
CA GLU A 895 6.03 -11.30 2.99
C GLU A 895 6.84 -12.07 4.04
N ASP A 896 7.45 -11.37 5.00
CA ASP A 896 8.15 -12.01 6.11
C ASP A 896 7.14 -12.65 7.08
N ALA A 897 6.01 -11.98 7.34
CA ALA A 897 4.94 -12.51 8.17
C ALA A 897 4.31 -13.79 7.57
N LEU A 898 4.24 -13.92 6.24
CA LEU A 898 3.80 -15.14 5.55
C LEU A 898 4.69 -16.35 5.82
N GLN A 899 5.94 -16.12 6.24
CA GLN A 899 6.89 -17.19 6.60
C GLN A 899 6.76 -17.63 8.06
N ALA A 900 5.86 -17.03 8.86
CA ALA A 900 5.69 -17.31 10.27
C ALA A 900 4.57 -18.32 10.59
N GLN A 901 4.77 -19.13 11.63
CA GLN A 901 3.74 -20.02 12.17
C GLN A 901 2.66 -19.21 12.89
N HIS A 902 3.10 -18.27 13.74
CA HIS A 902 2.24 -17.34 14.45
C HIS A 902 2.60 -15.89 14.10
N VAL A 903 1.61 -15.04 13.83
CA VAL A 903 1.79 -13.59 13.63
C VAL A 903 0.95 -12.82 14.63
N LEU A 904 1.56 -11.89 15.36
CA LEU A 904 0.86 -10.92 16.18
C LEU A 904 0.89 -9.55 15.50
N ILE A 905 -0.27 -9.09 15.06
CA ILE A 905 -0.44 -7.77 14.44
C ILE A 905 -0.65 -6.73 15.54
N ILE A 906 0.15 -5.66 15.51
CA ILE A 906 0.02 -4.53 16.44
C ILE A 906 -0.66 -3.35 15.73
N GLY A 907 -1.82 -2.93 16.26
CA GLY A 907 -2.64 -1.84 15.74
C GLY A 907 -3.94 -2.31 15.06
N GLY A 908 -4.85 -1.35 14.82
CA GLY A 908 -6.16 -1.58 14.21
C GLY A 908 -6.12 -1.80 12.68
N GLU A 909 -7.31 -1.93 12.07
CA GLU A 909 -7.46 -2.25 10.64
C GLU A 909 -6.97 -1.13 9.68
N ASN A 910 -6.85 0.10 10.18
CA ASN A 910 -6.26 1.21 9.43
C ASN A 910 -4.74 1.07 9.22
N GLY A 911 -4.09 0.20 10.00
CA GLY A 911 -2.66 -0.10 9.90
C GLY A 911 -2.42 -1.30 8.97
N VAL A 912 -2.63 -2.50 9.50
CA VAL A 912 -2.62 -3.75 8.73
C VAL A 912 -4.07 -4.13 8.46
N SER A 913 -4.45 -4.25 7.19
CA SER A 913 -5.85 -4.42 6.79
C SER A 913 -6.41 -5.79 7.17
N GLY A 914 -7.75 -5.91 7.19
CA GLY A 914 -8.42 -7.21 7.30
C GLY A 914 -8.09 -8.15 6.12
N GLY A 915 -7.85 -7.59 4.93
CA GLY A 915 -7.41 -8.34 3.74
C GLY A 915 -6.02 -8.95 3.91
N ASP A 916 -5.07 -8.22 4.48
CA ASP A 916 -3.72 -8.73 4.74
C ASP A 916 -3.72 -9.82 5.82
N ALA A 917 -4.55 -9.64 6.86
CA ALA A 917 -4.75 -10.67 7.87
C ALA A 917 -5.40 -11.94 7.27
N ALA A 918 -6.34 -11.79 6.33
CA ALA A 918 -6.93 -12.92 5.61
C ALA A 918 -5.92 -13.62 4.70
N LEU A 919 -5.04 -12.89 4.02
CA LEU A 919 -3.95 -13.44 3.21
C LEU A 919 -2.97 -14.27 4.05
N LEU A 920 -2.61 -13.79 5.25
CA LEU A 920 -1.77 -14.54 6.19
C LEU A 920 -2.46 -15.85 6.63
N ARG A 921 -3.74 -15.80 7.01
CA ARG A 921 -4.51 -17.00 7.39
C ARG A 921 -4.65 -17.98 6.23
N ALA A 922 -4.89 -17.50 5.01
CA ALA A 922 -4.96 -18.33 3.81
C ALA A 922 -3.62 -19.04 3.51
N ALA A 923 -2.50 -18.47 3.95
CA ALA A 923 -1.19 -19.12 3.91
C ALA A 923 -0.94 -20.04 5.12
N GLY A 924 -1.96 -20.35 5.92
CA GLY A 924 -1.91 -21.22 7.10
C GLY A 924 -1.20 -20.59 8.30
N VAL A 925 -1.08 -19.25 8.36
CA VAL A 925 -0.47 -18.54 9.50
C VAL A 925 -1.52 -18.39 10.60
N ASP A 926 -1.14 -18.64 11.85
CA ASP A 926 -1.99 -18.37 13.00
C ASP A 926 -1.89 -16.88 13.38
N VAL A 927 -2.92 -16.11 13.03
CA VAL A 927 -2.90 -14.64 13.07
C VAL A 927 -3.70 -14.10 14.25
N HIS A 928 -2.98 -13.41 15.13
CA HIS A 928 -3.47 -12.71 16.32
C HIS A 928 -3.40 -11.19 16.11
N ARG A 929 -4.27 -10.43 16.77
CA ARG A 929 -4.25 -8.96 16.69
C ARG A 929 -4.42 -8.33 18.07
N LEU A 930 -3.63 -7.29 18.33
CA LEU A 930 -3.79 -6.38 19.46
C LEU A 930 -4.07 -4.97 18.95
N ALA A 931 -5.28 -4.49 19.19
CA ALA A 931 -5.70 -3.15 18.83
C ALA A 931 -6.37 -2.51 20.05
N GLY A 932 -5.60 -1.74 20.83
CA GLY A 932 -6.18 -0.88 21.86
C GLY A 932 -6.93 0.30 21.22
N ALA A 933 -7.92 0.86 21.91
CA ALA A 933 -8.64 2.06 21.48
C ALA A 933 -7.72 3.28 21.41
N ASP A 934 -6.62 3.27 22.18
CA ASP A 934 -5.56 4.27 22.12
C ASP A 934 -4.15 3.67 22.40
N GLU A 935 -3.13 4.53 22.38
CA GLU A 935 -1.74 4.17 22.64
C GLU A 935 -1.54 3.60 24.05
N ALA A 936 -2.28 4.08 25.05
CA ALA A 936 -2.14 3.66 26.43
C ALA A 936 -2.72 2.26 26.65
N GLU A 937 -3.85 1.97 26.02
CA GLU A 937 -4.48 0.64 26.06
C GLU A 937 -3.66 -0.39 25.29
N THR A 938 -3.12 -0.05 24.11
CA THR A 938 -2.23 -0.94 23.37
C THR A 938 -1.00 -1.31 24.19
N LYS A 939 -0.44 -0.35 24.95
CA LYS A 939 0.65 -0.63 25.89
C LYS A 939 0.19 -1.54 27.04
N ALA A 940 -0.97 -1.28 27.64
CA ALA A 940 -1.49 -2.08 28.75
C ALA A 940 -1.71 -3.55 28.36
N LEU A 941 -2.24 -3.81 27.15
CA LEU A 941 -2.43 -5.16 26.63
C LEU A 941 -1.10 -5.90 26.40
N LEU A 942 -0.08 -5.20 25.91
CA LEU A 942 1.27 -5.77 25.74
C LEU A 942 1.94 -6.04 27.09
N ASP A 943 1.78 -5.15 28.06
CA ASP A 943 2.28 -5.32 29.43
C ASP A 943 1.59 -6.52 30.13
N GLU A 944 0.30 -6.74 29.87
CA GLU A 944 -0.44 -7.89 30.38
C GLU A 944 0.07 -9.22 29.82
N LEU A 945 0.37 -9.29 28.51
CA LEU A 945 0.99 -10.47 27.90
C LEU A 945 2.35 -10.80 28.53
N VAL A 946 3.16 -9.78 28.82
CA VAL A 946 4.44 -9.94 29.53
C VAL A 946 4.22 -10.41 30.96
N ALA A 947 3.29 -9.81 31.70
CA ALA A 947 2.98 -10.18 33.08
C ALA A 947 2.49 -11.63 33.20
N ASN A 948 1.70 -12.09 32.24
CA ASN A 948 1.17 -13.46 32.19
C ASN A 948 2.15 -14.45 31.54
N ASN A 949 3.28 -13.97 31.00
CA ASN A 949 4.28 -14.75 30.27
C ASN A 949 3.68 -15.54 29.08
N THR A 950 2.73 -14.93 28.39
CA THR A 950 2.00 -15.49 27.25
C THR A 950 2.31 -14.66 25.99
N PRO A 951 2.78 -15.28 24.89
CA PRO A 951 3.24 -14.54 23.71
C PRO A 951 2.12 -13.91 22.88
N TRP A 952 0.89 -14.40 22.94
CA TRP A 952 -0.27 -13.77 22.27
C TRP A 952 -1.54 -14.05 23.09
N PRO A 953 -2.65 -13.34 22.83
CA PRO A 953 -3.90 -13.56 23.57
C PRO A 953 -4.34 -15.03 23.50
N GLY A 954 -4.55 -15.65 24.65
CA GLY A 954 -4.99 -17.05 24.75
C GLY A 954 -3.88 -18.11 24.61
N ALA A 955 -2.61 -17.73 24.42
CA ALA A 955 -1.51 -18.71 24.41
C ALA A 955 -1.20 -19.24 25.83
N PRO A 956 -0.70 -20.48 25.96
CA PRO A 956 -0.22 -21.01 27.24
C PRO A 956 1.05 -20.28 27.72
N PRO A 957 1.27 -20.14 29.05
CA PRO A 957 2.50 -19.54 29.59
C PRO A 957 3.75 -20.33 29.18
N ILE A 958 4.81 -19.64 28.76
CA ILE A 958 6.06 -20.30 28.35
C ILE A 958 6.82 -20.79 29.58
N ALA A 959 7.25 -22.07 29.61
CA ALA A 959 7.99 -22.63 30.75
C ALA A 959 9.34 -21.92 30.97
N THR A 960 9.59 -21.43 32.19
CA THR A 960 10.82 -20.73 32.56
C THR A 960 11.98 -21.71 32.79
N ALA A 961 13.13 -21.45 32.16
CA ALA A 961 14.39 -22.09 32.56
C ALA A 961 14.86 -21.53 33.92
N PRO A 962 15.54 -22.33 34.77
CA PRO A 962 16.01 -21.87 36.08
C PRO A 962 17.08 -20.78 35.94
N PRO A 963 17.24 -19.86 36.91
CA PRO A 963 18.12 -18.72 36.76
C PRO A 963 19.60 -19.17 36.85
N PRO A 964 20.45 -18.86 35.86
CA PRO A 964 21.88 -18.96 36.05
C PRO A 964 22.37 -17.79 36.90
N SER A 965 23.08 -18.16 37.95
CA SER A 965 23.79 -17.35 38.93
C SER A 965 24.92 -16.49 38.33
N ALA A 966 25.08 -15.29 38.91
CA ALA A 966 26.29 -14.44 38.97
C ALA A 966 26.93 -13.99 37.64
N GLU A 967 27.02 -12.67 37.49
CA GLU A 967 27.66 -11.91 36.40
C GLU A 967 29.09 -12.37 36.08
N PRO A 968 29.47 -12.32 34.78
CA PRO A 968 30.81 -11.95 34.35
C PRO A 968 30.81 -10.58 33.63
N GLU A 969 31.86 -9.81 33.89
CA GLU A 969 32.06 -8.40 33.53
C GLU A 969 31.91 -8.02 32.03
N PRO A 970 31.59 -6.74 31.74
CA PRO A 970 31.43 -6.21 30.38
C PRO A 970 32.76 -6.02 29.63
N ASP A 971 32.77 -6.40 28.35
CA ASP A 971 33.84 -6.17 27.37
C ASP A 971 33.91 -4.68 26.95
N ALA A 972 35.14 -4.21 26.72
CA ALA A 972 35.66 -2.86 26.72
C ALA A 972 35.34 -2.01 25.48
N TRP A 973 34.15 -2.13 24.89
CA TRP A 973 33.75 -1.34 23.71
C TRP A 973 32.35 -0.71 23.76
N THR A 974 31.71 -0.65 24.93
CA THR A 974 30.42 0.07 25.09
C THR A 974 30.65 1.46 25.68
N ILE A 975 30.23 2.52 24.97
CA ILE A 975 30.25 3.92 25.44
C ILE A 975 28.94 4.21 26.21
N PRO A 976 28.97 4.83 27.40
CA PRO A 976 27.78 5.13 28.21
C PRO A 976 26.81 6.16 27.60
N ASP A 977 25.52 6.06 27.98
CA ASP A 977 24.37 6.82 27.45
C ASP A 977 24.35 8.34 27.76
N ASP A 978 25.41 8.89 28.36
CA ASP A 978 25.53 10.29 28.77
C ASP A 978 26.56 11.12 27.97
N PHE A 979 27.01 10.63 26.81
CA PHE A 979 27.93 11.39 25.95
C PHE A 979 27.20 12.45 25.10
N MET A 980 27.11 13.68 25.62
CA MET A 980 26.59 14.87 24.92
C MET A 980 27.56 15.41 23.84
N ALA A 981 26.99 15.77 22.69
CA ALA A 981 27.69 16.39 21.55
C ALA A 981 28.26 17.79 21.88
N PRO A 982 29.42 18.18 21.31
CA PRO A 982 29.93 19.55 21.42
C PRO A 982 29.32 20.50 20.35
N PRO A 983 29.19 21.82 20.65
CA PRO A 983 28.46 22.80 19.85
C PRO A 983 29.29 23.39 18.68
N PRO A 984 28.67 24.15 17.73
CA PRO A 984 29.27 24.50 16.44
C PRO A 984 30.23 25.69 16.53
N LEU A 985 31.26 25.70 15.67
CA LEU A 985 32.21 26.81 15.53
C LEU A 985 31.81 27.72 14.36
N GLU A 986 31.39 28.94 14.70
CA GLU A 986 31.33 30.09 13.79
C GLU A 986 32.57 30.98 13.93
N THR A 987 33.12 31.37 12.78
CA THR A 987 33.84 32.62 12.44
C THR A 987 35.33 32.88 12.83
N GLN A 988 36.17 32.79 11.77
CA GLN A 988 37.27 33.70 11.33
C GLN A 988 38.66 33.62 12.01
N PRO A 989 39.82 34.04 11.37
CA PRO A 989 40.00 34.95 10.20
C PRO A 989 41.09 34.53 9.15
N SER A 990 41.37 35.45 8.19
CA SER A 990 42.19 35.34 6.96
C SER A 990 43.70 35.05 7.14
N PRO A 991 44.42 34.64 6.06
CA PRO A 991 45.80 34.17 6.10
C PRO A 991 46.81 35.31 5.94
N ALA A 992 47.28 35.89 7.05
CA ALA A 992 48.58 36.57 7.16
C ALA A 992 48.82 37.06 8.60
N LYS A 993 49.55 36.28 9.40
CA LYS A 993 50.47 36.79 10.43
C LYS A 993 51.34 35.64 10.98
N ILE A 994 52.65 35.74 10.67
CA ILE A 994 53.80 35.48 11.58
C ILE A 994 54.00 33.99 11.91
N MET A 995 54.86 33.20 11.25
CA MET A 995 56.32 33.34 11.07
C MET A 995 57.07 33.89 12.29
N VAL A 996 57.72 33.01 13.07
CA VAL A 996 59.15 33.01 13.49
C VAL A 996 59.34 32.34 14.86
N GLU A 997 59.82 31.10 14.83
CA GLU A 997 60.72 30.39 15.78
C GLU A 997 60.90 29.01 15.11
N THR A 998 61.98 28.60 14.44
CA THR A 998 63.42 28.75 14.64
C THR A 998 64.11 28.49 13.28
N GLY A 999 65.05 29.34 12.89
CA GLY A 999 65.60 29.37 11.52
C GLY A 999 66.64 28.29 11.19
N LEU A 1000 66.80 28.02 9.88
CA LEU A 1000 68.05 28.05 9.09
C LEU A 1000 67.85 27.36 7.72
N PHE A 1001 67.62 28.15 6.67
CA PHE A 1001 68.08 27.92 5.27
C PHE A 1001 69.47 28.60 5.10
N PRO A 1002 70.17 28.73 3.93
CA PRO A 1002 69.88 28.50 2.48
C PRO A 1002 71.17 27.90 1.76
N PRO A 1003 71.58 28.11 0.46
CA PRO A 1003 71.16 29.09 -0.59
C PRO A 1003 71.32 28.66 -2.10
N PRO A 1004 71.32 29.55 -3.14
CA PRO A 1004 70.18 30.31 -3.73
C PRO A 1004 70.22 30.55 -5.29
N LEU A 1005 69.47 31.58 -5.78
CA LEU A 1005 69.53 32.43 -7.02
C LEU A 1005 68.41 32.20 -8.09
N GLU A 1006 67.75 33.17 -8.76
CA GLU A 1006 67.78 34.66 -8.88
C GLU A 1006 66.54 35.22 -9.67
N ASN A 1007 66.02 36.41 -9.28
CA ASN A 1007 65.58 37.65 -10.02
C ASN A 1007 64.77 37.63 -11.38
N ASP A 1008 63.96 38.61 -11.82
CA ASP A 1008 63.47 39.95 -11.39
C ASP A 1008 62.38 40.48 -12.40
N SER A 1009 61.64 41.55 -12.06
CA SER A 1009 60.98 42.62 -12.92
C SER A 1009 59.48 42.90 -12.71
N ALA A 1010 59.15 44.19 -12.46
CA ALA A 1010 57.86 44.78 -12.03
C ALA A 1010 57.23 45.74 -13.12
N PRO A 1011 56.49 46.84 -12.82
CA PRO A 1011 55.05 47.00 -12.42
C PRO A 1011 54.24 48.11 -13.19
N GLN A 1012 52.95 48.33 -12.83
CA GLN A 1012 52.19 49.61 -12.60
C GLN A 1012 50.73 49.74 -13.15
N GLU A 1013 49.78 49.96 -12.20
CA GLU A 1013 48.75 51.04 -12.04
C GLU A 1013 48.31 51.91 -13.24
N ALA A 1014 47.13 52.57 -13.33
CA ALA A 1014 45.85 52.64 -12.62
C ALA A 1014 44.93 53.62 -13.43
N GLU A 1015 43.61 53.36 -13.52
CA GLU A 1015 42.47 54.30 -13.39
C GLU A 1015 41.14 53.60 -13.69
#